data_AF-A0A255ZPM9-F1
#
_entry.id   AF-A0A255ZPM9-F1
#
_cell.length_a   1.000
_cell.length_b   1.000
_cell.length_c   1.000
_cell.angle_alpha   90.00
_cell.angle_beta   90.00
_cell.angle_gamma   90.00
#
_symmetry.space_group_name_H-M   'P 1'
#
loop_
_entity.id
_entity.type
_entity.pdbx_description
1 polymer ?
#
loop_
_entity_poly.entity_id
_entity_poly.type
_entity_poly.pdbx_seq_one_letter_code
_entity_poly.pdbx_strand_id
1 'polypeptide(L)'
;AVGACLPATSVQWGNPKTAAFNTASTWIADFGTSNSWSEASTHPRQVVDVNGDGLPDIVGFGPNGVMVSLNTGSGFAASASWIAQFGTAQGWANNNTHPRQVVDINGDGLPDIVGFGSGGVMVSLNTGTAFAPHTNWIAQFGVSAGGWSDNNTVPRQIVDVNGDGLPDIVGFGGSGVMVALNTGTAFSTGTFWNTQYFGSAASAGTWDSNNLYPRYVADMNGDGLPDVVGFSSTGVMVAINNGSAFVNASNWLANFGTSAGGWSDNNLYPRYVVDVNGDGLPDIVGFSSTGVMVSINTGTSLTTATNWRADFGTSAGGWTDNNVQPRQLVDVNGDGLPDIVGFGPNGVMVSLNTGGTTFAAATSWISGFGTAAGWTNNTTHPRQLVDVTGDGIPDVLGFFSSGVSVASNQQDILSNYLISLGNGLGASTSVSYGALTQGNTYTKDSGSTAASFPQIDIKAPMYVTSALQSSNGIGGSSTISYTYGGLKVEVGTGRGMLGFRWVKQKDEGTGVESYSEFRQDFPYIGMPARSEQRLSSALNGGLLKRSTSLLECKIPANGSACVIPVRCDLSANATACVNATNARYFRYVASTTDEAWDINGAVYPANKLTTDYGVDATDGKFYGDPSVVSMGTSDGSLKSSANEYWPADTANWILGRLKKTTVTSTTATVAGSGTAADPYQLPTITASQSPSSWVATLPGTISWTSTNASLVSYSCTSAGAGYKSAETVWPNGSTPSQIASEAWVGIPTTCVFTATGPGGTASYNLTVNTLPAPRVPVTVNVGTQANYLANTAKAAGYIAGRTDITFNITGVVGSTSTGQAAFVVDNSWAPGDTVNIVVNAGAGIYGAGGAGGIGVWVGDEAPRSSSPGQSGGPALWVQRAASITNNGSIAGGGGGGGGGGTGMRQSVSSGAAMMYVSGGNGGNGQGAGASGLYAATGGAAGYHGSLYGSPWDGGDGGSGGNVGNAGGGGGTGTNGYYYPGSGGGSSGASVVGNAFITWIVPGTRLPAP
;
A
#
# COMPACT_ATOMS: atom_id res chain seq x y z
N ALA A 1 29.74 -35.85 -30.12
CA ALA A 1 30.09 -35.46 -28.76
C ALA A 1 29.13 -36.17 -27.81
N VAL A 2 29.59 -37.27 -27.20
CA VAL A 2 28.85 -38.02 -26.19
C VAL A 2 29.56 -37.72 -24.88
N GLY A 3 28.91 -37.06 -23.91
CA GLY A 3 29.45 -36.95 -22.55
C GLY A 3 29.54 -35.58 -21.87
N ALA A 4 28.88 -34.52 -22.34
CA ALA A 4 28.69 -33.32 -21.51
C ALA A 4 27.32 -33.39 -20.84
N CYS A 5 27.27 -33.65 -19.54
CA CYS A 5 26.05 -33.44 -18.76
C CYS A 5 25.62 -31.96 -18.90
N LEU A 6 24.31 -31.70 -18.91
CA LEU A 6 23.83 -30.33 -18.72
C LEU A 6 24.37 -29.79 -17.39
N PRO A 7 24.68 -28.49 -17.29
CA PRO A 7 25.12 -27.91 -16.03
C PRO A 7 24.06 -28.19 -14.94
N ALA A 8 24.51 -28.49 -13.73
CA ALA A 8 23.63 -28.87 -12.64
C ALA A 8 22.68 -27.73 -12.27
N THR A 9 21.45 -28.09 -11.88
CA THR A 9 20.54 -27.17 -11.20
C THR A 9 21.19 -26.70 -9.91
N SER A 10 21.28 -25.39 -9.70
CA SER A 10 21.75 -24.79 -8.46
C SER A 10 20.56 -24.50 -7.54
N VAL A 11 20.66 -24.91 -6.29
CA VAL A 11 19.63 -24.69 -5.26
C VAL A 11 20.30 -23.89 -4.14
N GLN A 12 19.68 -22.80 -3.71
CA GLN A 12 20.16 -22.00 -2.57
C GLN A 12 19.07 -21.90 -1.51
N TRP A 13 19.45 -22.25 -0.28
CA TRP A 13 18.64 -22.08 0.92
C TRP A 13 18.96 -20.74 1.57
N GLY A 14 18.09 -20.25 2.46
CA GLY A 14 18.28 -19.00 3.17
C GLY A 14 19.58 -18.94 3.98
N ASN A 15 19.86 -17.76 4.52
CA ASN A 15 21.14 -17.48 5.19
C ASN A 15 21.44 -18.52 6.27
N PRO A 16 22.71 -18.87 6.51
CA PRO A 16 23.07 -19.83 7.54
C PRO A 16 22.69 -19.34 8.95
N LYS A 17 22.24 -20.28 9.77
CA LYS A 17 21.87 -20.13 11.17
C LYS A 17 22.96 -19.43 12.00
N THR A 18 22.62 -18.35 12.71
CA THR A 18 23.53 -17.68 13.65
C THR A 18 23.19 -18.09 15.08
N ALA A 19 24.08 -18.88 15.69
CA ALA A 19 23.91 -19.42 17.05
C ALA A 19 24.14 -18.36 18.15
N ALA A 20 23.27 -17.37 18.25
CA ALA A 20 23.35 -16.29 19.24
C ALA A 20 22.00 -15.59 19.47
N PHE A 21 21.85 -14.95 20.63
CA PHE A 21 20.83 -13.92 20.85
C PHE A 21 21.45 -12.52 20.77
N ASN A 22 20.66 -11.52 20.41
CA ASN A 22 21.07 -10.11 20.45
C ASN A 22 21.30 -9.64 21.90
N THR A 23 21.97 -8.50 22.06
CA THR A 23 22.12 -7.91 23.40
C THR A 23 20.75 -7.60 23.99
N ALA A 24 20.53 -7.99 25.25
CA ALA A 24 19.27 -7.77 25.92
C ALA A 24 18.96 -6.27 26.07
N SER A 25 17.70 -5.89 25.88
CA SER A 25 17.19 -4.54 26.06
C SER A 25 15.92 -4.55 26.91
N THR A 26 15.68 -3.51 27.69
CA THR A 26 14.44 -3.38 28.46
C THR A 26 13.35 -2.82 27.55
N TRP A 27 12.31 -3.62 27.30
CA TRP A 27 11.18 -3.24 26.44
C TRP A 27 10.09 -2.46 27.18
N ILE A 28 9.94 -2.68 28.49
CA ILE A 28 9.06 -1.89 29.35
C ILE A 28 9.54 -1.90 30.81
N ALA A 29 9.45 -0.76 31.48
CA ALA A 29 9.81 -0.58 32.89
C ALA A 29 8.63 -0.87 33.85
N ASP A 30 7.86 -1.92 33.57
CA ASP A 30 6.76 -2.45 34.40
C ASP A 30 6.84 -3.98 34.45
N PHE A 31 5.94 -4.66 35.16
CA PHE A 31 5.91 -6.11 35.39
C PHE A 31 7.12 -6.67 36.16
N GLY A 32 7.98 -5.77 36.66
CA GLY A 32 9.13 -6.06 37.51
C GLY A 32 8.84 -5.88 39.00
N THR A 33 9.67 -6.49 39.85
CA THR A 33 9.47 -6.48 41.31
C THR A 33 9.49 -5.08 41.92
N SER A 34 10.17 -4.11 41.29
CA SER A 34 10.17 -2.71 41.72
C SER A 34 8.82 -2.00 41.50
N ASN A 35 7.93 -2.59 40.70
CA ASN A 35 6.61 -2.07 40.36
C ASN A 35 5.48 -2.92 40.99
N SER A 36 5.71 -3.47 42.18
CA SER A 36 4.74 -4.29 42.95
C SER A 36 4.44 -5.70 42.42
N TRP A 37 5.18 -6.17 41.41
CA TRP A 37 5.09 -7.54 40.90
C TRP A 37 6.00 -8.49 41.69
N SER A 38 5.59 -8.85 42.91
CA SER A 38 6.47 -9.54 43.89
C SER A 38 7.05 -10.88 43.41
N GLU A 39 6.23 -11.77 42.85
CA GLU A 39 6.62 -13.10 42.39
C GLU A 39 5.53 -13.72 41.49
N ALA A 40 5.88 -14.74 40.72
CA ALA A 40 5.02 -15.40 39.72
C ALA A 40 3.85 -16.19 40.30
N SER A 41 3.95 -16.68 41.54
CA SER A 41 2.82 -17.35 42.18
C SER A 41 1.78 -16.31 42.61
N THR A 42 2.17 -15.28 43.36
CA THR A 42 1.25 -14.20 43.75
C THR A 42 0.74 -13.41 42.54
N HIS A 43 1.65 -12.98 41.66
CA HIS A 43 1.41 -12.15 40.49
C HIS A 43 1.89 -12.84 39.19
N PRO A 44 1.12 -13.82 38.68
CA PRO A 44 1.45 -14.49 37.43
C PRO A 44 1.46 -13.50 36.27
N ARG A 45 2.39 -13.73 35.34
CA ARG A 45 2.59 -12.97 34.11
C ARG A 45 2.64 -13.96 32.97
N GLN A 46 1.71 -13.84 32.05
CA GLN A 46 1.58 -14.70 30.88
C GLN A 46 1.89 -13.86 29.64
N VAL A 47 2.48 -14.48 28.63
CA VAL A 47 2.86 -13.82 27.38
C VAL A 47 2.11 -14.52 26.25
N VAL A 48 1.08 -13.86 25.73
CA VAL A 48 0.07 -14.43 24.84
C VAL A 48 -0.58 -13.32 24.02
N ASP A 49 -0.86 -13.56 22.75
CA ASP A 49 -1.53 -12.60 21.86
C ASP A 49 -3.00 -12.46 22.28
N VAL A 50 -3.36 -11.36 22.95
CA VAL A 50 -4.74 -11.12 23.44
C VAL A 50 -5.55 -10.21 22.52
N ASN A 51 -4.93 -9.62 21.50
CA ASN A 51 -5.62 -8.74 20.55
C ASN A 51 -5.77 -9.38 19.16
N GLY A 52 -5.18 -10.55 18.93
CA GLY A 52 -5.22 -11.32 17.71
C GLY A 52 -4.37 -10.74 16.57
N ASP A 53 -3.34 -9.95 16.88
CA ASP A 53 -2.46 -9.31 15.90
C ASP A 53 -1.25 -10.17 15.48
N GLY A 54 -1.07 -11.33 16.10
CA GLY A 54 0.01 -12.28 15.85
C GLY A 54 1.30 -11.98 16.61
N LEU A 55 1.32 -11.00 17.51
CA LEU A 55 2.42 -10.71 18.42
C LEU A 55 1.95 -10.96 19.87
N PRO A 56 2.71 -11.71 20.67
CA PRO A 56 2.26 -12.03 22.01
C PRO A 56 2.44 -10.86 22.97
N ASP A 57 1.39 -10.58 23.74
CA ASP A 57 1.25 -9.47 24.69
C ASP A 57 1.55 -9.93 26.13
N ILE A 58 1.83 -8.99 27.03
CA ILE A 58 1.94 -9.32 28.46
C ILE A 58 0.57 -9.20 29.13
N VAL A 59 0.14 -10.27 29.78
CA VAL A 59 -1.02 -10.30 30.69
C VAL A 59 -0.53 -10.54 32.11
N GLY A 60 -0.61 -9.52 32.96
CA GLY A 60 -0.18 -9.59 34.36
C GLY A 60 -1.35 -9.52 35.33
N PHE A 61 -1.43 -10.48 36.25
CA PHE A 61 -2.41 -10.49 37.33
C PHE A 61 -1.83 -9.77 38.56
N GLY A 62 -2.08 -8.47 38.66
CA GLY A 62 -1.55 -7.60 39.70
C GLY A 62 -2.41 -7.54 40.98
N PRO A 63 -2.08 -6.65 41.92
CA PRO A 63 -2.85 -6.51 43.16
C PRO A 63 -4.30 -6.09 42.94
N ASN A 64 -4.53 -5.15 42.02
CA ASN A 64 -5.83 -4.50 41.81
C ASN A 64 -6.64 -5.07 40.64
N GLY A 65 -6.11 -6.08 39.94
CA GLY A 65 -6.75 -6.67 38.77
C GLY A 65 -5.74 -7.09 37.70
N VAL A 66 -6.19 -7.20 36.46
CA VAL A 66 -5.38 -7.62 35.31
C VAL A 66 -4.91 -6.42 34.52
N MET A 67 -3.60 -6.34 34.34
CA MET A 67 -2.91 -5.36 33.53
C MET A 67 -2.45 -6.02 32.23
N VAL A 68 -2.64 -5.34 31.10
CA VAL A 68 -2.19 -5.80 29.79
C VAL A 68 -1.25 -4.78 29.16
N SER A 69 -0.14 -5.26 28.59
CA SER A 69 0.77 -4.47 27.77
C SER A 69 0.81 -5.06 26.37
N LEU A 70 0.28 -4.31 25.40
CA LEU A 70 0.26 -4.76 24.01
C LEU A 70 1.65 -4.69 23.38
N ASN A 71 2.03 -5.71 22.64
CA ASN A 71 3.28 -5.77 21.89
C ASN A 71 3.21 -4.87 20.65
N THR A 72 4.34 -4.26 20.29
CA THR A 72 4.47 -3.36 19.12
C THR A 72 5.47 -3.87 18.08
N GLY A 73 6.04 -5.07 18.30
CA GLY A 73 7.09 -5.70 17.49
C GLY A 73 8.50 -5.19 17.80
N SER A 74 8.64 -4.14 18.61
CA SER A 74 9.94 -3.59 19.04
C SER A 74 9.97 -3.15 20.50
N GLY A 75 8.94 -3.49 21.26
CA GLY A 75 8.68 -3.03 22.61
C GLY A 75 7.24 -3.31 23.04
N PHE A 76 6.90 -3.01 24.29
CA PHE A 76 5.53 -3.07 24.77
C PHE A 76 4.95 -1.66 24.98
N ALA A 77 3.70 -1.46 24.58
CA ALA A 77 2.93 -0.27 24.90
C ALA A 77 2.75 -0.14 26.42
N ALA A 78 2.42 1.06 26.90
CA ALA A 78 2.15 1.30 28.31
C ALA A 78 1.06 0.35 28.83
N SER A 79 1.29 -0.27 29.99
CA SER A 79 0.35 -1.21 30.60
C SER A 79 -1.00 -0.53 30.90
N ALA A 80 -2.10 -1.18 30.56
CA ALA A 80 -3.45 -0.72 30.85
C ALA A 80 -4.21 -1.73 31.72
N SER A 81 -5.04 -1.24 32.64
CA SER A 81 -5.95 -2.09 33.42
C SER A 81 -7.11 -2.54 32.53
N TRP A 82 -7.15 -3.83 32.20
CA TRP A 82 -8.22 -4.40 31.36
C TRP A 82 -9.42 -4.88 32.18
N ILE A 83 -9.19 -5.30 33.43
CA ILE A 83 -10.29 -5.66 34.36
C ILE A 83 -9.83 -5.56 35.83
N ALA A 84 -10.70 -5.03 36.70
CA ALA A 84 -10.43 -4.88 38.14
C ALA A 84 -10.83 -6.13 38.97
N GLN A 85 -10.60 -7.31 38.41
CA GLN A 85 -10.88 -8.62 39.01
C GLN A 85 -9.66 -9.54 38.84
N PHE A 86 -9.64 -10.72 39.46
CA PHE A 86 -8.51 -11.67 39.44
C PHE A 86 -7.21 -11.22 40.14
N GLY A 87 -7.21 -10.07 40.81
CA GLY A 87 -6.09 -9.58 41.61
C GLY A 87 -6.15 -10.03 43.07
N THR A 88 -5.02 -9.88 43.76
CA THR A 88 -4.88 -10.31 45.17
C THR A 88 -5.85 -9.55 46.09
N ALA A 89 -6.15 -8.28 45.81
CA ALA A 89 -7.13 -7.49 46.55
C ALA A 89 -8.57 -8.01 46.40
N GLN A 90 -8.85 -8.79 45.34
CA GLN A 90 -10.13 -9.46 45.12
C GLN A 90 -10.14 -10.92 45.64
N GLY A 91 -9.14 -11.33 46.43
CA GLY A 91 -9.08 -12.66 47.06
C GLY A 91 -8.32 -13.71 46.24
N TRP A 92 -7.72 -13.35 45.10
CA TRP A 92 -6.91 -14.26 44.29
C TRP A 92 -5.47 -14.32 44.81
N ALA A 93 -5.30 -14.95 45.97
CA ALA A 93 -4.07 -14.85 46.77
C ALA A 93 -2.79 -15.29 46.05
N ASN A 94 -2.83 -16.39 45.29
CA ASN A 94 -1.68 -16.92 44.56
C ASN A 94 -2.12 -17.98 43.52
N ASN A 95 -1.23 -18.33 42.59
CA ASN A 95 -1.50 -19.24 41.47
C ASN A 95 -1.44 -20.73 41.85
N ASN A 96 -1.01 -21.06 43.08
CA ASN A 96 -1.11 -22.43 43.60
C ASN A 96 -2.54 -22.71 44.07
N THR A 97 -3.11 -21.85 44.92
CA THR A 97 -4.49 -21.98 45.41
C THR A 97 -5.51 -21.55 44.34
N HIS A 98 -5.23 -20.45 43.66
CA HIS A 98 -6.08 -19.86 42.62
C HIS A 98 -5.36 -19.72 41.27
N PRO A 99 -5.12 -20.84 40.55
CA PRO A 99 -4.67 -20.83 39.17
C PRO A 99 -5.51 -19.92 38.30
N ARG A 100 -4.83 -19.11 37.50
CA ARG A 100 -5.38 -18.24 36.47
C ARG A 100 -4.68 -18.60 35.17
N GLN A 101 -5.46 -18.87 34.12
CA GLN A 101 -4.98 -19.26 32.80
C GLN A 101 -5.56 -18.31 31.76
N VAL A 102 -4.81 -18.05 30.70
CA VAL A 102 -5.25 -17.27 29.54
C VAL A 102 -5.32 -18.20 28.34
N VAL A 103 -6.53 -18.49 27.88
CA VAL A 103 -6.82 -19.50 26.85
C VAL A 103 -8.12 -19.13 26.13
N ASP A 104 -8.17 -19.33 24.81
CA ASP A 104 -9.41 -19.15 24.04
C ASP A 104 -10.41 -20.24 24.45
N ILE A 105 -11.32 -19.91 25.37
CA ILE A 105 -12.23 -20.88 25.99
C ILE A 105 -13.57 -20.95 25.26
N ASN A 106 -13.86 -20.00 24.39
CA ASN A 106 -15.10 -19.94 23.62
C ASN A 106 -14.90 -20.20 22.10
N GLY A 107 -13.64 -20.30 21.64
CA GLY A 107 -13.27 -20.58 20.27
C GLY A 107 -13.42 -19.37 19.32
N ASP A 108 -13.33 -18.14 19.83
CA ASP A 108 -13.47 -16.92 19.03
C ASP A 108 -12.13 -16.39 18.47
N GLY A 109 -11.02 -17.03 18.81
CA GLY A 109 -9.67 -16.65 18.39
C GLY A 109 -9.01 -15.58 19.25
N LEU A 110 -9.62 -15.19 20.38
CA LEU A 110 -9.05 -14.28 21.38
C LEU A 110 -8.96 -14.98 22.74
N PRO A 111 -7.76 -15.17 23.31
CA PRO A 111 -7.61 -15.83 24.60
C PRO A 111 -8.35 -15.11 25.75
N ASP A 112 -9.13 -15.88 26.52
CA ASP A 112 -9.94 -15.47 27.66
C ASP A 112 -9.26 -15.77 28.99
N ILE A 113 -9.75 -15.19 30.09
CA ILE A 113 -9.28 -15.55 31.43
C ILE A 113 -10.16 -16.64 32.04
N VAL A 114 -9.53 -17.74 32.42
CA VAL A 114 -10.11 -18.81 33.24
C VAL A 114 -9.44 -18.82 34.61
N GLY A 115 -10.18 -18.46 35.65
CA GLY A 115 -9.69 -18.44 37.03
C GLY A 115 -10.40 -19.46 37.91
N PHE A 116 -9.62 -20.31 38.58
CA PHE A 116 -10.15 -21.27 39.56
C PHE A 116 -10.21 -20.63 40.95
N GLY A 117 -11.36 -20.05 41.29
CA GLY A 117 -11.57 -19.29 42.53
C GLY A 117 -11.97 -20.16 43.72
N SER A 118 -12.36 -19.52 44.82
CA SER A 118 -12.85 -20.24 46.01
C SER A 118 -14.20 -20.93 45.77
N GLY A 119 -15.11 -20.27 45.05
CA GLY A 119 -16.51 -20.70 44.86
C GLY A 119 -16.80 -21.42 43.53
N GLY A 120 -15.78 -21.70 42.71
CA GLY A 120 -15.96 -22.29 41.38
C GLY A 120 -14.96 -21.74 40.37
N VAL A 121 -15.23 -21.98 39.08
CA VAL A 121 -14.44 -21.47 37.96
C VAL A 121 -15.08 -20.22 37.38
N MET A 122 -14.33 -19.12 37.43
CA MET A 122 -14.72 -17.81 36.94
C MET A 122 -14.10 -17.57 35.57
N VAL A 123 -14.93 -17.26 34.58
CA VAL A 123 -14.50 -16.99 33.20
C VAL A 123 -14.82 -15.56 32.82
N SER A 124 -13.85 -14.89 32.20
CA SER A 124 -13.91 -13.49 31.78
C SER A 124 -13.50 -13.41 30.32
N LEU A 125 -14.50 -13.16 29.46
CA LEU A 125 -14.32 -13.22 28.01
C LEU A 125 -13.57 -12.01 27.48
N ASN A 126 -12.68 -12.22 26.54
CA ASN A 126 -11.91 -11.18 25.86
C ASN A 126 -12.78 -10.47 24.81
N THR A 127 -12.53 -9.18 24.62
CA THR A 127 -13.22 -8.33 23.61
C THR A 127 -12.25 -7.73 22.59
N GLY A 128 -10.98 -8.12 22.66
CA GLY A 128 -9.87 -7.57 21.87
C GLY A 128 -9.28 -6.26 22.41
N THR A 129 -9.95 -5.63 23.38
CA THR A 129 -9.49 -4.36 23.99
C THR A 129 -9.64 -4.30 25.51
N ALA A 130 -10.36 -5.26 26.10
CA ALA A 130 -10.59 -5.43 27.53
C ALA A 130 -11.14 -6.85 27.79
N PHE A 131 -11.20 -7.25 29.06
CA PHE A 131 -11.94 -8.44 29.47
C PHE A 131 -13.32 -8.06 30.05
N ALA A 132 -14.36 -8.78 29.66
CA ALA A 132 -15.71 -8.64 30.19
C ALA A 132 -15.79 -9.09 31.67
N PRO A 133 -16.70 -8.54 32.50
CA PRO A 133 -16.87 -8.99 33.88
C PRO A 133 -16.98 -10.52 34.00
N HIS A 134 -16.28 -11.11 34.96
CA HIS A 134 -16.29 -12.57 35.07
C HIS A 134 -17.68 -13.12 35.42
N THR A 135 -17.94 -14.34 34.95
CA THR A 135 -19.13 -15.12 35.29
C THR A 135 -18.70 -16.47 35.86
N ASN A 136 -19.46 -17.01 36.82
CA ASN A 136 -19.18 -18.34 37.38
C ASN A 136 -19.73 -19.41 36.43
N TRP A 137 -18.85 -20.07 35.68
CA TRP A 137 -19.26 -21.07 34.69
C TRP A 137 -19.57 -22.44 35.32
N ILE A 138 -18.99 -22.74 36.48
CA ILE A 138 -19.30 -23.96 37.24
C ILE A 138 -18.95 -23.82 38.73
N ALA A 139 -19.84 -24.33 39.59
CA ALA A 139 -19.65 -24.38 41.05
C ALA A 139 -18.91 -25.66 41.52
N GLN A 140 -17.88 -26.07 40.78
CA GLN A 140 -16.95 -27.16 41.10
C GLN A 140 -15.52 -26.66 40.80
N PHE A 141 -14.49 -27.46 41.10
CA PHE A 141 -13.07 -27.10 40.87
C PHE A 141 -12.56 -25.88 41.65
N GLY A 142 -13.34 -25.41 42.63
CA GLY A 142 -12.97 -24.33 43.53
C GLY A 142 -12.50 -24.82 44.90
N VAL A 143 -11.76 -23.99 45.63
CA VAL A 143 -11.19 -24.34 46.94
C VAL A 143 -12.26 -24.81 47.93
N SER A 144 -13.36 -24.04 48.05
CA SER A 144 -14.50 -24.38 48.93
C SER A 144 -15.55 -25.25 48.24
N ALA A 145 -15.42 -25.46 46.92
CA ALA A 145 -16.36 -26.16 46.06
C ALA A 145 -15.71 -27.41 45.44
N GLY A 146 -15.58 -28.48 46.23
CA GLY A 146 -15.06 -29.78 45.78
C GLY A 146 -13.67 -30.17 46.30
N GLY A 147 -13.09 -29.41 47.24
CA GLY A 147 -11.84 -29.77 47.92
C GLY A 147 -10.57 -29.53 47.10
N TRP A 148 -10.63 -28.62 46.12
CA TRP A 148 -9.52 -28.29 45.23
C TRP A 148 -8.56 -27.28 45.89
N SER A 149 -7.82 -27.73 46.90
CA SER A 149 -7.05 -26.88 47.82
C SER A 149 -5.90 -26.11 47.17
N ASP A 150 -5.20 -26.74 46.23
CA ASP A 150 -3.98 -26.22 45.63
C ASP A 150 -3.59 -26.97 44.35
N ASN A 151 -2.73 -26.38 43.54
CA ASN A 151 -2.31 -26.90 42.24
C ASN A 151 -1.09 -27.84 42.32
N ASN A 152 -0.63 -28.19 43.53
CA ASN A 152 0.37 -29.23 43.72
C ASN A 152 -0.28 -30.58 44.05
N THR A 153 -1.22 -30.62 44.98
CA THR A 153 -1.92 -31.84 45.40
C THR A 153 -3.01 -32.20 44.39
N VAL A 154 -3.81 -31.20 43.99
CA VAL A 154 -5.00 -31.37 43.15
C VAL A 154 -4.99 -30.43 41.94
N PRO A 155 -4.05 -30.63 40.98
CA PRO A 155 -3.87 -29.77 39.83
C PRO A 155 -5.07 -29.77 38.88
N ARG A 156 -5.27 -28.64 38.18
CA ARG A 156 -6.28 -28.47 37.13
C ARG A 156 -5.62 -28.00 35.84
N GLN A 157 -6.05 -28.56 34.73
CA GLN A 157 -5.59 -28.23 33.38
C GLN A 157 -6.81 -27.89 32.52
N ILE A 158 -6.59 -27.04 31.51
CA ILE A 158 -7.58 -26.70 30.50
C ILE A 158 -7.09 -27.26 29.17
N VAL A 159 -7.79 -28.26 28.65
CA VAL A 159 -7.44 -29.02 27.43
C VAL A 159 -8.73 -29.51 26.78
N ASP A 160 -8.83 -29.39 25.46
CA ASP A 160 -9.91 -30.04 24.68
C ASP A 160 -9.73 -31.56 24.74
N VAL A 161 -10.50 -32.21 25.62
CA VAL A 161 -10.31 -33.63 25.94
C VAL A 161 -11.28 -34.53 25.18
N ASN A 162 -12.30 -33.96 24.56
CA ASN A 162 -13.26 -34.68 23.73
C ASN A 162 -13.07 -34.43 22.21
N GLY A 163 -12.15 -33.53 21.85
CA GLY A 163 -11.82 -33.19 20.47
C GLY A 163 -12.90 -32.36 19.77
N ASP A 164 -13.68 -31.57 20.52
CA ASP A 164 -14.78 -30.75 19.97
C ASP A 164 -14.37 -29.32 19.59
N GLY A 165 -13.12 -28.94 19.85
CA GLY A 165 -12.53 -27.64 19.56
C GLY A 165 -12.67 -26.62 20.70
N LEU A 166 -13.32 -26.97 21.81
CA LEU A 166 -13.45 -26.14 22.99
C LEU A 166 -12.65 -26.74 24.16
N PRO A 167 -11.73 -25.99 24.78
CA PRO A 167 -10.97 -26.55 25.90
C PRO A 167 -11.84 -26.88 27.12
N ASP A 168 -11.66 -28.07 27.69
CA ASP A 168 -12.38 -28.59 28.86
C ASP A 168 -11.56 -28.48 30.15
N ILE A 169 -12.20 -28.66 31.30
CA ILE A 169 -11.47 -28.79 32.57
C ILE A 169 -11.11 -30.26 32.80
N VAL A 170 -9.81 -30.55 32.94
CA VAL A 170 -9.29 -31.81 33.48
C VAL A 170 -8.68 -31.55 34.85
N GLY A 171 -9.33 -32.04 35.89
CA GLY A 171 -8.88 -31.91 37.28
C GLY A 171 -8.40 -33.25 37.86
N PHE A 172 -7.21 -33.26 38.44
CA PHE A 172 -6.67 -34.40 39.18
C PHE A 172 -7.02 -34.26 40.66
N GLY A 173 -8.21 -34.74 41.05
CA GLY A 173 -8.75 -34.58 42.40
C GLY A 173 -8.29 -35.66 43.38
N GLY A 174 -8.90 -35.68 44.57
CA GLY A 174 -8.63 -36.72 45.57
C GLY A 174 -8.99 -38.13 45.09
N SER A 175 -10.16 -38.28 44.49
CA SER A 175 -10.72 -39.58 44.09
C SER A 175 -10.37 -40.01 42.66
N GLY A 176 -9.47 -39.30 41.97
CA GLY A 176 -9.04 -39.60 40.60
C GLY A 176 -9.19 -38.40 39.66
N VAL A 177 -9.32 -38.65 38.37
CA VAL A 177 -9.42 -37.63 37.32
C VAL A 177 -10.89 -37.27 37.06
N MET A 178 -11.22 -36.01 37.30
CA MET A 178 -12.56 -35.45 37.06
C MET A 178 -12.52 -34.49 35.87
N VAL A 179 -13.45 -34.66 34.94
CA VAL A 179 -13.58 -33.86 33.72
C VAL A 179 -14.91 -33.12 33.71
N ALA A 180 -14.88 -31.83 33.35
CA ALA A 180 -16.07 -31.03 33.06
C ALA A 180 -15.95 -30.46 31.64
N LEU A 181 -16.88 -30.85 30.78
CA LEU A 181 -16.86 -30.52 29.36
C LEU A 181 -17.37 -29.10 29.13
N ASN A 182 -16.77 -28.39 28.20
CA ASN A 182 -17.15 -27.04 27.82
C ASN A 182 -18.37 -27.06 26.90
N THR A 183 -19.31 -26.13 27.11
CA THR A 183 -20.52 -25.99 26.27
C THR A 183 -20.50 -24.71 25.43
N GLY A 184 -19.36 -24.02 25.36
CA GLY A 184 -19.13 -22.74 24.71
C GLY A 184 -19.59 -21.51 25.51
N THR A 185 -20.33 -21.72 26.60
CA THR A 185 -20.85 -20.64 27.47
C THR A 185 -20.84 -21.00 28.97
N ALA A 186 -20.52 -22.24 29.31
CA ALA A 186 -20.42 -22.79 30.66
C ALA A 186 -19.67 -24.12 30.62
N PHE A 187 -19.44 -24.76 31.77
CA PHE A 187 -19.00 -26.16 31.83
C PHE A 187 -20.14 -27.07 32.29
N SER A 188 -20.16 -28.30 31.77
CA SER A 188 -21.02 -29.37 32.25
C SER A 188 -20.68 -29.75 33.69
N THR A 189 -21.58 -30.42 34.40
CA THR A 189 -21.25 -31.04 35.68
C THR A 189 -20.03 -31.94 35.55
N GLY A 190 -19.08 -31.83 36.48
CA GLY A 190 -17.86 -32.63 36.50
C GLY A 190 -18.16 -34.11 36.76
N THR A 191 -17.56 -34.99 35.96
CA THR A 191 -17.69 -36.46 36.07
C THR A 191 -16.32 -37.11 36.22
N PHE A 192 -16.22 -38.20 36.98
CA PHE A 192 -14.95 -38.91 37.11
C PHE A 192 -14.72 -39.80 35.89
N TRP A 193 -13.68 -39.51 35.14
CA TRP A 193 -13.24 -40.27 33.97
C TRP A 193 -12.22 -41.35 34.35
N ASN A 194 -11.60 -41.24 35.53
CA ASN A 194 -10.81 -42.30 36.14
C ASN A 194 -10.90 -42.18 37.67
N THR A 195 -11.11 -43.30 38.37
CA THR A 195 -11.18 -43.33 39.85
C THR A 195 -10.12 -44.21 40.51
N GLN A 196 -9.30 -44.90 39.70
CA GLN A 196 -8.33 -45.87 40.17
C GLN A 196 -6.92 -45.29 40.31
N TYR A 197 -6.59 -44.30 39.47
CA TYR A 197 -5.25 -43.71 39.37
C TYR A 197 -5.32 -42.17 39.30
N PHE A 198 -4.15 -41.55 39.39
CA PHE A 198 -3.89 -40.11 39.23
C PHE A 198 -4.56 -39.19 40.27
N GLY A 199 -5.20 -39.76 41.30
CA GLY A 199 -5.79 -39.02 42.40
C GLY A 199 -4.94 -39.04 43.67
N SER A 200 -5.07 -38.01 44.50
CA SER A 200 -4.22 -37.87 45.71
C SER A 200 -4.55 -38.86 46.82
N ALA A 201 -5.77 -39.42 46.85
CA ALA A 201 -6.13 -40.43 47.85
C ALA A 201 -5.46 -41.79 47.57
N ALA A 202 -5.25 -42.58 48.63
CA ALA A 202 -4.70 -43.92 48.52
C ALA A 202 -5.52 -44.84 47.60
N SER A 203 -6.85 -44.68 47.60
CA SER A 203 -7.76 -45.41 46.71
C SER A 203 -7.61 -45.07 45.23
N ALA A 204 -6.96 -43.94 44.91
CA ALA A 204 -6.73 -43.44 43.56
C ALA A 204 -5.23 -43.35 43.21
N GLY A 205 -4.37 -44.08 43.93
CA GLY A 205 -2.96 -44.25 43.61
C GLY A 205 -1.97 -43.30 44.29
N THR A 206 -2.39 -42.43 45.22
CA THR A 206 -1.52 -41.55 46.04
C THR A 206 -0.70 -40.55 45.22
N TRP A 207 -1.35 -39.82 44.31
CA TRP A 207 -0.77 -38.74 43.50
C TRP A 207 -0.91 -37.39 44.21
N ASP A 208 -0.32 -37.28 45.40
CA ASP A 208 -0.54 -36.19 46.37
C ASP A 208 0.44 -35.02 46.26
N SER A 209 1.37 -35.06 45.31
CA SER A 209 2.33 -33.98 45.05
C SER A 209 2.72 -33.96 43.59
N ASN A 210 2.38 -32.89 42.87
CA ASN A 210 2.76 -32.71 41.47
C ASN A 210 4.28 -32.47 41.32
N ASN A 211 4.98 -32.10 42.39
CA ASN A 211 6.45 -32.06 42.39
C ASN A 211 7.07 -33.47 42.40
N LEU A 212 6.45 -34.44 43.08
CA LEU A 212 6.91 -35.84 43.06
C LEU A 212 6.39 -36.57 41.83
N TYR A 213 5.08 -36.43 41.61
CA TYR A 213 4.28 -37.15 40.63
C TYR A 213 3.60 -36.19 39.64
N PRO A 214 4.37 -35.51 38.77
CA PRO A 214 3.81 -34.63 37.76
C PRO A 214 2.85 -35.40 36.84
N ARG A 215 1.78 -34.73 36.42
CA ARG A 215 0.74 -35.24 35.53
C ARG A 215 0.54 -34.26 34.39
N TYR A 216 0.45 -34.77 33.18
CA TYR A 216 0.18 -34.03 31.96
C TYR A 216 -0.98 -34.69 31.20
N VAL A 217 -1.57 -33.92 30.29
CA VAL A 217 -2.56 -34.38 29.34
C VAL A 217 -1.99 -34.17 27.94
N ALA A 218 -1.80 -35.24 27.18
CA ALA A 218 -1.17 -35.23 25.86
C ALA A 218 -1.63 -36.46 25.06
N ASP A 219 -1.79 -36.33 23.75
CA ASP A 219 -2.17 -37.44 22.86
C ASP A 219 -0.99 -38.42 22.71
N MET A 220 -0.96 -39.49 23.52
CA MET A 220 0.17 -40.42 23.56
C MET A 220 0.07 -41.51 22.50
N ASN A 221 -1.09 -41.67 21.85
CA ASN A 221 -1.35 -42.74 20.87
C ASN A 221 -1.57 -42.21 19.43
N GLY A 222 -1.70 -40.89 19.24
CA GLY A 222 -1.87 -40.23 17.95
C GLY A 222 -3.30 -40.31 17.40
N ASP A 223 -4.31 -40.54 18.24
CA ASP A 223 -5.71 -40.65 17.81
C ASP A 223 -6.48 -39.31 17.79
N GLY A 224 -5.83 -38.22 18.21
CA GLY A 224 -6.38 -36.88 18.28
C GLY A 224 -7.10 -36.56 19.58
N LEU A 225 -7.18 -37.50 20.54
CA LEU A 225 -7.76 -37.29 21.87
C LEU A 225 -6.66 -37.32 22.93
N PRO A 226 -6.44 -36.23 23.68
CA PRO A 226 -5.38 -36.21 24.69
C PRO A 226 -5.57 -37.24 25.81
N ASP A 227 -4.51 -37.99 26.11
CA ASP A 227 -4.43 -39.01 27.16
C ASP A 227 -3.89 -38.44 28.48
N VAL A 228 -4.06 -39.16 29.59
CA VAL A 228 -3.35 -38.84 30.83
C VAL A 228 -2.01 -39.54 30.88
N VAL A 229 -0.94 -38.78 31.07
CA VAL A 229 0.41 -39.27 31.34
C VAL A 229 0.89 -38.75 32.69
N GLY A 230 1.26 -39.67 33.58
CA GLY A 230 1.69 -39.35 34.94
C GLY A 230 2.98 -40.08 35.31
N PHE A 231 3.85 -39.39 36.03
CA PHE A 231 5.10 -39.96 36.54
C PHE A 231 4.89 -40.49 37.96
N SER A 232 4.66 -41.79 38.10
CA SER A 232 4.44 -42.45 39.38
C SER A 232 5.75 -42.76 40.12
N SER A 233 5.67 -43.40 41.29
CA SER A 233 6.88 -43.92 41.95
C SER A 233 7.54 -45.06 41.16
N THR A 234 6.77 -45.85 40.41
CA THR A 234 7.23 -47.04 39.68
C THR A 234 7.58 -46.78 38.22
N GLY A 235 7.25 -45.61 37.69
CA GLY A 235 7.54 -45.26 36.30
C GLY A 235 6.51 -44.34 35.65
N VAL A 236 6.51 -44.28 34.32
CA VAL A 236 5.56 -43.51 33.51
C VAL A 236 4.27 -44.31 33.31
N MET A 237 3.20 -43.81 33.91
CA MET A 237 1.85 -44.36 33.81
C MET A 237 1.07 -43.59 32.75
N VAL A 238 0.42 -44.29 31.82
CA VAL A 238 -0.43 -43.69 30.78
C VAL A 238 -1.83 -44.31 30.84
N ALA A 239 -2.87 -43.47 30.75
CA ALA A 239 -4.25 -43.90 30.62
C ALA A 239 -4.88 -43.29 29.37
N ILE A 240 -5.41 -44.17 28.52
CA ILE A 240 -5.91 -43.82 27.19
C ILE A 240 -7.29 -43.19 27.26
N ASN A 241 -7.46 -42.09 26.57
CA ASN A 241 -8.74 -41.43 26.37
C ASN A 241 -9.55 -42.15 25.28
N ASN A 242 -10.84 -42.38 25.53
CA ASN A 242 -11.76 -42.97 24.55
C ASN A 242 -12.91 -42.03 24.16
N GLY A 243 -12.77 -40.74 24.45
CA GLY A 243 -13.78 -39.69 24.24
C GLY A 243 -14.80 -39.53 25.36
N SER A 244 -14.74 -40.38 26.40
CA SER A 244 -15.68 -40.31 27.53
C SER A 244 -15.12 -40.78 28.88
N ALA A 245 -13.93 -41.37 28.89
CA ALA A 245 -13.22 -41.83 30.08
C ALA A 245 -11.72 -42.01 29.79
N PHE A 246 -10.90 -42.04 30.85
CA PHE A 246 -9.49 -42.45 30.78
C PHE A 246 -9.37 -43.91 31.24
N VAL A 247 -9.14 -44.81 30.30
CA VAL A 247 -9.15 -46.26 30.47
C VAL A 247 -7.74 -46.85 30.35
N ASN A 248 -7.61 -48.14 30.67
CA ASN A 248 -6.37 -48.91 30.45
C ASN A 248 -5.09 -48.30 31.05
N ALA A 249 -5.22 -47.64 32.22
CA ALA A 249 -4.08 -47.08 32.94
C ALA A 249 -3.01 -48.14 33.19
N SER A 250 -1.81 -47.96 32.64
CA SER A 250 -0.73 -48.94 32.69
C SER A 250 0.64 -48.29 32.73
N ASN A 251 1.63 -49.00 33.27
CA ASN A 251 3.01 -48.52 33.34
C ASN A 251 3.72 -48.79 32.01
N TRP A 252 3.89 -47.75 31.19
CA TRP A 252 4.53 -47.84 29.87
C TRP A 252 6.06 -47.94 29.96
N LEU A 253 6.66 -47.39 31.02
CA LEU A 253 8.11 -47.46 31.23
C LEU A 253 8.47 -47.44 32.72
N ALA A 254 9.26 -48.41 33.17
CA ALA A 254 9.82 -48.44 34.53
C ALA A 254 11.08 -47.55 34.68
N ASN A 255 10.94 -46.26 34.40
CA ASN A 255 11.93 -45.20 34.60
C ASN A 255 11.18 -43.86 34.82
N PHE A 256 11.89 -42.75 35.04
CA PHE A 256 11.29 -41.43 35.32
C PHE A 256 10.40 -41.36 36.58
N GLY A 257 10.42 -42.41 37.41
CA GLY A 257 9.71 -42.48 38.68
C GLY A 257 10.61 -42.27 39.89
N THR A 258 10.01 -41.95 41.04
CA THR A 258 10.77 -41.67 42.27
C THR A 258 11.60 -42.88 42.72
N SER A 259 11.04 -44.09 42.68
CA SER A 259 11.74 -45.36 42.97
C SER A 259 12.34 -45.98 41.71
N ALA A 260 11.72 -45.77 40.55
CA ALA A 260 12.20 -46.23 39.26
C ALA A 260 13.01 -45.15 38.53
N GLY A 261 14.32 -45.08 38.83
CA GLY A 261 15.25 -44.13 38.20
C GLY A 261 15.64 -42.93 39.08
N GLY A 262 15.03 -42.76 40.26
CA GLY A 262 15.46 -41.77 41.26
C GLY A 262 14.92 -40.34 41.06
N TRP A 263 13.80 -40.20 40.35
CA TRP A 263 13.23 -38.90 39.95
C TRP A 263 12.35 -38.30 41.05
N SER A 264 12.97 -37.90 42.16
CA SER A 264 12.30 -37.58 43.42
C SER A 264 11.89 -36.12 43.63
N ASP A 265 12.10 -35.24 42.65
CA ASP A 265 11.78 -33.80 42.75
C ASP A 265 11.75 -33.20 41.34
N ASN A 266 10.62 -32.68 40.88
CA ASN A 266 10.49 -32.12 39.53
C ASN A 266 11.14 -30.74 39.38
N ASN A 267 11.42 -30.03 40.49
CA ASN A 267 12.26 -28.83 40.44
C ASN A 267 13.73 -29.22 40.21
N LEU A 268 14.22 -30.27 40.86
CA LEU A 268 15.59 -30.76 40.67
C LEU A 268 15.76 -31.48 39.32
N TYR A 269 14.83 -32.40 39.04
CA TYR A 269 14.80 -33.30 37.89
C TYR A 269 13.54 -33.08 37.03
N PRO A 270 13.43 -31.96 36.31
CA PRO A 270 12.24 -31.66 35.50
C PRO A 270 12.05 -32.69 34.38
N ARG A 271 10.80 -33.04 34.15
CA ARG A 271 10.34 -34.01 33.14
C ARG A 271 9.30 -33.36 32.23
N TYR A 272 9.43 -33.59 30.93
CA TYR A 272 8.61 -33.01 29.87
C TYR A 272 8.01 -34.13 29.02
N VAL A 273 6.82 -33.84 28.50
CA VAL A 273 6.11 -34.66 27.51
C VAL A 273 6.07 -33.82 26.24
N VAL A 274 6.91 -34.16 25.25
CA VAL A 274 7.12 -33.35 24.04
C VAL A 274 7.64 -34.24 22.91
N ASP A 275 7.15 -34.03 21.69
CA ASP A 275 7.67 -34.70 20.49
C ASP A 275 9.09 -34.19 20.21
N VAL A 276 10.11 -34.98 20.60
CA VAL A 276 11.53 -34.58 20.48
C VAL A 276 12.16 -35.12 19.21
N ASN A 277 11.48 -36.01 18.48
CA ASN A 277 11.99 -36.63 17.26
C ASN A 277 11.23 -36.19 15.98
N GLY A 278 10.14 -35.45 16.12
CA GLY A 278 9.32 -34.92 15.04
C GLY A 278 8.38 -35.94 14.38
N ASP A 279 8.03 -37.03 15.08
CA ASP A 279 7.18 -38.10 14.52
C ASP A 279 5.67 -37.89 14.75
N GLY A 280 5.30 -36.82 15.46
CA GLY A 280 3.92 -36.47 15.79
C GLY A 280 3.40 -37.11 17.08
N LEU A 281 4.20 -37.92 17.78
CA LEU A 281 3.88 -38.48 19.08
C LEU A 281 4.74 -37.84 20.18
N PRO A 282 4.17 -37.45 21.33
CA PRO A 282 4.95 -36.86 22.40
C PRO A 282 5.83 -37.91 23.10
N ASP A 283 7.10 -37.59 23.26
CA ASP A 283 8.13 -38.37 23.93
C ASP A 283 8.34 -37.92 25.38
N ILE A 284 9.14 -38.69 26.14
CA ILE A 284 9.55 -38.30 27.49
C ILE A 284 10.98 -37.79 27.48
N VAL A 285 11.17 -36.54 27.90
CA VAL A 285 12.48 -35.91 28.09
C VAL A 285 12.63 -35.50 29.56
N GLY A 286 13.67 -35.97 30.23
CA GLY A 286 13.93 -35.65 31.63
C GLY A 286 15.38 -35.22 31.89
N PHE A 287 15.56 -34.22 32.73
CA PHE A 287 16.88 -33.75 33.16
C PHE A 287 17.27 -34.43 34.48
N SER A 288 18.10 -35.47 34.40
CA SER A 288 18.51 -36.29 35.54
C SER A 288 19.77 -35.74 36.23
N SER A 289 20.34 -36.49 37.18
CA SER A 289 21.67 -36.17 37.73
C SER A 289 22.81 -36.39 36.73
N THR A 290 22.67 -37.33 35.78
CA THR A 290 23.73 -37.75 34.85
C THR A 290 23.62 -37.11 33.47
N GLY A 291 22.57 -36.33 33.22
CA GLY A 291 22.34 -35.66 31.94
C GLY A 291 20.88 -35.70 31.51
N VAL A 292 20.64 -35.53 30.22
CA VAL A 292 19.31 -35.51 29.61
C VAL A 292 18.93 -36.90 29.15
N MET A 293 17.94 -37.48 29.81
CA MET A 293 17.40 -38.80 29.53
C MET A 293 16.20 -38.66 28.61
N VAL A 294 16.17 -39.40 27.51
CA VAL A 294 15.09 -39.40 26.52
C VAL A 294 14.55 -40.81 26.32
N SER A 295 13.23 -40.92 26.23
CA SER A 295 12.53 -42.14 25.87
C SER A 295 11.51 -41.84 24.78
N ILE A 296 11.67 -42.48 23.63
CA ILE A 296 10.82 -42.32 22.46
C ILE A 296 9.50 -43.08 22.63
N ASN A 297 8.39 -42.47 22.24
CA ASN A 297 7.05 -43.02 22.20
C ASN A 297 6.83 -43.84 20.91
N THR A 298 6.03 -44.89 21.01
CA THR A 298 5.69 -45.81 19.89
C THR A 298 4.18 -45.86 19.63
N GLY A 299 3.40 -45.01 20.29
CA GLY A 299 1.93 -44.98 20.25
C GLY A 299 1.26 -46.02 21.17
N THR A 300 2.04 -46.97 21.69
CA THR A 300 1.54 -48.04 22.58
C THR A 300 2.43 -48.31 23.79
N SER A 301 3.67 -47.82 23.77
CA SER A 301 4.67 -47.99 24.81
C SER A 301 5.80 -46.96 24.65
N LEU A 302 6.67 -46.90 25.65
CA LEU A 302 7.86 -46.06 25.64
C LEU A 302 9.12 -46.93 25.53
N THR A 303 10.08 -46.49 24.73
CA THR A 303 11.38 -47.15 24.58
C THR A 303 12.21 -47.09 25.87
N THR A 304 13.34 -47.80 25.91
CA THR A 304 14.25 -47.67 27.06
C THR A 304 14.87 -46.28 27.09
N ALA A 305 14.82 -45.61 28.24
CA ALA A 305 15.42 -44.29 28.40
C ALA A 305 16.94 -44.32 28.14
N THR A 306 17.41 -43.44 27.27
CA THR A 306 18.83 -43.29 26.89
C THR A 306 19.33 -41.88 27.22
N ASN A 307 20.59 -41.76 27.61
CA ASN A 307 21.19 -40.45 27.87
C ASN A 307 21.61 -39.82 26.54
N TRP A 308 20.85 -38.82 26.08
CA TRP A 308 21.14 -38.10 24.84
C TRP A 308 22.19 -37.02 25.03
N ARG A 309 22.38 -36.51 26.26
CA ARG A 309 23.33 -35.43 26.52
C ARG A 309 23.86 -35.48 27.96
N ALA A 310 25.17 -35.71 28.11
CA ALA A 310 25.88 -35.66 29.40
C ALA A 310 26.19 -34.21 29.83
N ASP A 311 25.16 -33.38 29.92
CA ASP A 311 25.15 -31.97 30.35
C ASP A 311 23.73 -31.67 30.87
N PHE A 312 23.44 -30.46 31.37
CA PHE A 312 22.13 -30.04 31.91
C PHE A 312 21.63 -30.84 33.13
N GLY A 313 22.36 -31.89 33.53
CA GLY A 313 22.12 -32.68 34.73
C GLY A 313 22.89 -32.15 35.93
N THR A 314 22.42 -32.51 37.12
CA THR A 314 22.92 -31.92 38.36
C THR A 314 24.38 -32.24 38.66
N SER A 315 24.81 -33.48 38.39
CA SER A 315 26.20 -33.91 38.55
C SER A 315 27.02 -33.75 37.27
N ALA A 316 26.43 -34.06 36.10
CA ALA A 316 27.16 -34.06 34.83
C ALA A 316 27.41 -32.66 34.25
N GLY A 317 26.53 -31.68 34.52
CA GLY A 317 26.65 -30.30 34.05
C GLY A 317 26.66 -29.25 35.17
N GLY A 318 26.53 -29.65 36.44
CA GLY A 318 26.51 -28.73 37.58
C GLY A 318 25.24 -27.90 37.70
N TRP A 319 24.14 -28.33 37.08
CA TRP A 319 22.87 -27.61 37.10
C TRP A 319 22.16 -27.80 38.46
N THR A 320 21.67 -26.73 39.09
CA THR A 320 21.12 -26.83 40.45
C THR A 320 19.68 -27.30 40.46
N ASP A 321 18.75 -26.48 39.98
CA ASP A 321 17.31 -26.72 40.02
C ASP A 321 16.60 -25.80 39.03
N ASN A 322 15.35 -26.10 38.70
CA ASN A 322 14.60 -25.42 37.66
C ASN A 322 14.08 -24.04 38.08
N ASN A 323 14.15 -23.68 39.36
CA ASN A 323 13.86 -22.33 39.83
C ASN A 323 15.08 -21.42 39.72
N VAL A 324 16.28 -21.88 40.05
CA VAL A 324 17.49 -21.04 39.90
C VAL A 324 17.99 -21.07 38.45
N GLN A 325 18.05 -22.26 37.85
CA GLN A 325 18.59 -22.54 36.52
C GLN A 325 17.56 -23.31 35.66
N PRO A 326 16.51 -22.62 35.19
CA PRO A 326 15.48 -23.25 34.37
C PRO A 326 16.06 -23.83 33.09
N ARG A 327 15.54 -25.00 32.72
CA ARG A 327 15.77 -25.69 31.45
C ARG A 327 14.43 -25.77 30.72
N GLN A 328 14.45 -25.50 29.43
CA GLN A 328 13.27 -25.46 28.57
C GLN A 328 13.56 -26.23 27.29
N LEU A 329 12.49 -26.77 26.69
CA LEU A 329 12.53 -27.45 25.39
C LEU A 329 11.70 -26.63 24.41
N VAL A 330 12.36 -26.06 23.41
CA VAL A 330 11.70 -25.26 22.37
C VAL A 330 12.58 -25.27 21.12
N ASP A 331 11.98 -25.28 19.94
CA ASP A 331 12.71 -25.11 18.68
C ASP A 331 13.20 -23.66 18.58
N VAL A 332 14.49 -23.41 18.88
CA VAL A 332 15.08 -22.06 18.81
C VAL A 332 15.72 -21.78 17.46
N ASN A 333 15.62 -22.72 16.52
CA ASN A 333 16.35 -22.66 15.25
C ASN A 333 15.43 -22.87 14.01
N GLY A 334 14.15 -23.13 14.25
CA GLY A 334 13.09 -23.27 13.25
C GLY A 334 13.14 -24.56 12.44
N ASP A 335 13.82 -25.62 12.89
CA ASP A 335 13.90 -26.90 12.16
C ASP A 335 12.76 -27.88 12.46
N GLY A 336 11.84 -27.50 13.33
CA GLY A 336 10.70 -28.29 13.75
C GLY A 336 11.00 -29.25 14.91
N LEU A 337 12.21 -29.28 15.44
CA LEU A 337 12.60 -30.14 16.56
C LEU A 337 12.90 -29.29 17.82
N PRO A 338 12.32 -29.63 18.98
CA PRO A 338 12.64 -28.92 20.22
C PRO A 338 14.11 -29.06 20.61
N ASP A 339 14.76 -27.92 20.86
CA ASP A 339 16.13 -27.79 21.37
C ASP A 339 16.13 -27.60 22.89
N ILE A 340 17.26 -27.87 23.54
CA ILE A 340 17.42 -27.53 24.96
C ILE A 340 17.93 -26.10 25.08
N VAL A 341 17.23 -25.30 25.89
CA VAL A 341 17.66 -23.98 26.31
C VAL A 341 17.73 -23.92 27.84
N GLY A 342 18.92 -23.73 28.37
CA GLY A 342 19.16 -23.64 29.80
C GLY A 342 19.67 -22.26 30.21
N PHE A 343 19.10 -21.72 31.29
CA PHE A 343 19.52 -20.46 31.90
C PHE A 343 20.53 -20.75 33.04
N GLY A 344 21.80 -20.90 32.68
CA GLY A 344 22.87 -21.30 33.60
C GLY A 344 23.53 -20.13 34.33
N PRO A 345 24.66 -20.36 35.03
CA PRO A 345 25.38 -19.29 35.72
C PRO A 345 25.87 -18.18 34.80
N ASN A 346 26.40 -18.56 33.63
CA ASN A 346 27.09 -17.67 32.71
C ASN A 346 26.19 -17.15 31.58
N GLY A 347 24.87 -17.33 31.69
CA GLY A 347 23.90 -16.86 30.71
C GLY A 347 23.06 -17.99 30.11
N VAL A 348 22.58 -17.80 28.88
CA VAL A 348 21.74 -18.77 28.17
C VAL A 348 22.61 -19.73 27.37
N MET A 349 22.46 -21.02 27.66
CA MET A 349 23.13 -22.15 27.02
C MET A 349 22.14 -22.89 26.13
N VAL A 350 22.47 -23.09 24.86
CA VAL A 350 21.63 -23.77 23.88
C VAL A 350 22.32 -25.02 23.38
N SER A 351 21.58 -26.12 23.33
CA SER A 351 22.02 -27.41 22.83
C SER A 351 21.02 -27.91 21.79
N LEU A 352 21.38 -27.77 20.53
CA LEU A 352 20.50 -28.06 19.40
C LEU A 352 20.20 -29.55 19.26
N ASN A 353 18.97 -29.89 18.88
CA ASN A 353 18.55 -31.24 18.53
C ASN A 353 19.13 -31.62 17.15
N THR A 354 19.84 -32.74 17.06
CA THR A 354 20.48 -33.18 15.82
C THR A 354 19.67 -34.29 15.17
N GLY A 355 18.58 -33.91 14.50
CA GLY A 355 17.77 -34.81 13.68
C GLY A 355 17.00 -35.87 14.48
N GLY A 356 16.55 -35.53 15.70
CA GLY A 356 15.64 -36.38 16.48
C GLY A 356 16.31 -37.62 17.09
N THR A 357 17.63 -37.62 17.24
CA THR A 357 18.39 -38.78 17.74
C THR A 357 19.31 -38.48 18.92
N THR A 358 19.74 -37.22 19.09
CA THR A 358 20.59 -36.75 20.19
C THR A 358 20.61 -35.21 20.20
N PHE A 359 21.26 -34.61 21.21
CA PHE A 359 21.52 -33.18 21.26
C PHE A 359 23.01 -32.87 21.07
N ALA A 360 23.29 -31.77 20.38
CA ALA A 360 24.64 -31.25 20.14
C ALA A 360 25.36 -30.82 21.42
N ALA A 361 26.59 -30.33 21.28
CA ALA A 361 27.26 -29.66 22.40
C ALA A 361 26.58 -28.34 22.76
N ALA A 362 26.37 -28.11 24.06
CA ALA A 362 25.82 -26.85 24.54
C ALA A 362 26.77 -25.69 24.23
N THR A 363 26.23 -24.61 23.69
CA THR A 363 26.97 -23.38 23.35
C THR A 363 26.31 -22.20 24.06
N SER A 364 27.12 -21.22 24.50
CA SER A 364 26.57 -20.00 25.11
C SER A 364 26.11 -19.05 24.01
N TRP A 365 24.84 -18.67 24.03
CA TRP A 365 24.25 -17.77 23.02
C TRP A 365 24.17 -16.32 23.48
N ILE A 366 24.10 -16.09 24.80
CA ILE A 366 24.18 -14.77 25.43
C ILE A 366 24.63 -14.91 26.89
N SER A 367 25.40 -13.95 27.40
CA SER A 367 25.86 -13.92 28.79
C SER A 367 24.82 -13.38 29.79
N GLY A 368 23.74 -12.76 29.29
CA GLY A 368 22.60 -12.27 30.07
C GLY A 368 21.68 -13.40 30.54
N PHE A 369 20.69 -13.07 31.39
CA PHE A 369 19.68 -14.00 31.93
C PHE A 369 20.19 -15.15 32.81
N GLY A 370 21.51 -15.21 33.06
CA GLY A 370 22.13 -16.16 33.97
C GLY A 370 22.24 -15.66 35.41
N THR A 371 22.54 -16.56 36.34
CA THR A 371 22.61 -16.21 37.77
C THR A 371 23.72 -15.20 38.08
N ALA A 372 24.85 -15.22 37.35
CA ALA A 372 25.92 -14.24 37.49
C ALA A 372 25.48 -12.83 37.06
N ALA A 373 24.47 -12.72 36.20
CA ALA A 373 23.83 -11.46 35.81
C ALA A 373 22.67 -11.07 36.75
N GLY A 374 22.50 -11.75 37.90
CA GLY A 374 21.48 -11.44 38.90
C GLY A 374 20.17 -12.22 38.77
N TRP A 375 20.04 -13.11 37.78
CA TRP A 375 18.83 -13.92 37.56
C TRP A 375 18.83 -15.18 38.41
N THR A 376 18.72 -15.02 39.73
CA THR A 376 18.93 -16.10 40.71
C THR A 376 17.67 -16.87 41.12
N ASN A 377 16.49 -16.46 40.66
CA ASN A 377 15.22 -17.04 41.10
C ASN A 377 14.13 -16.81 40.02
N ASN A 378 13.60 -17.89 39.44
CA ASN A 378 12.61 -17.84 38.37
C ASN A 378 11.19 -17.58 38.88
N THR A 379 10.94 -17.72 40.18
CA THR A 379 9.68 -17.29 40.81
C THR A 379 9.61 -15.76 40.88
N THR A 380 10.68 -15.06 41.28
CA THR A 380 10.68 -13.58 41.31
C THR A 380 11.02 -12.98 39.95
N HIS A 381 11.96 -13.62 39.22
CA HIS A 381 12.42 -13.21 37.90
C HIS A 381 12.19 -14.29 36.82
N PRO A 382 10.92 -14.57 36.44
CA PRO A 382 10.61 -15.54 35.40
C PRO A 382 11.32 -15.24 34.08
N ARG A 383 11.83 -16.30 33.45
CA ARG A 383 12.42 -16.32 32.12
C ARG A 383 11.62 -17.27 31.23
N GLN A 384 11.30 -16.82 30.03
CA GLN A 384 10.44 -17.49 29.07
C GLN A 384 11.07 -17.39 27.69
N LEU A 385 10.77 -18.37 26.84
CA LEU A 385 11.10 -18.36 25.42
C LEU A 385 9.82 -18.16 24.63
N VAL A 386 9.73 -17.03 23.94
CA VAL A 386 8.53 -16.60 23.23
C VAL A 386 8.97 -15.79 22.02
N ASP A 387 8.35 -16.01 20.85
CA ASP A 387 8.55 -15.17 19.67
C ASP A 387 7.85 -13.83 19.87
N VAL A 388 8.54 -12.88 20.53
CA VAL A 388 8.00 -11.55 20.82
C VAL A 388 8.26 -10.57 19.69
N THR A 389 9.12 -10.93 18.73
CA THR A 389 9.38 -10.14 17.52
C THR A 389 8.45 -10.51 16.35
N GLY A 390 7.77 -11.66 16.42
CA GLY A 390 6.87 -12.17 15.39
C GLY A 390 7.60 -12.72 14.17
N ASP A 391 8.85 -13.17 14.34
CA ASP A 391 9.73 -13.65 13.27
C ASP A 391 9.70 -15.18 13.10
N GLY A 392 8.93 -15.89 13.92
CA GLY A 392 8.74 -17.34 13.88
C GLY A 392 9.74 -18.11 14.72
N ILE A 393 10.68 -17.43 15.38
CA ILE A 393 11.66 -18.05 16.27
C ILE A 393 11.51 -17.50 17.69
N PRO A 394 11.53 -18.35 18.73
CA PRO A 394 11.49 -17.89 20.11
C PRO A 394 12.67 -16.98 20.48
N ASP A 395 12.35 -15.85 21.11
CA ASP A 395 13.26 -14.93 21.76
C ASP A 395 13.36 -15.22 23.26
N VAL A 396 14.37 -14.66 23.93
CA VAL A 396 14.44 -14.68 25.39
C VAL A 396 13.69 -13.48 25.96
N LEU A 397 12.64 -13.72 26.73
CA LEU A 397 11.94 -12.73 27.54
C LEU A 397 12.13 -13.02 29.02
N GLY A 398 12.50 -12.01 29.81
CA GLY A 398 12.64 -12.14 31.25
C GLY A 398 12.05 -10.96 32.00
N PHE A 399 11.32 -11.25 33.07
CA PHE A 399 10.81 -10.24 34.00
C PHE A 399 11.86 -9.99 35.09
N PHE A 400 12.57 -8.87 35.04
CA PHE A 400 13.55 -8.51 36.05
C PHE A 400 13.00 -7.48 37.06
N SER A 401 13.79 -7.12 38.06
CA SER A 401 13.39 -6.11 39.04
C SER A 401 13.06 -4.74 38.42
N SER A 402 13.76 -4.36 37.35
CA SER A 402 13.60 -3.08 36.63
C SER A 402 12.50 -3.10 35.57
N GLY A 403 11.97 -4.26 35.21
CA GLY A 403 10.96 -4.41 34.16
C GLY A 403 11.24 -5.62 33.25
N VAL A 404 10.67 -5.62 32.05
CA VAL A 404 10.79 -6.73 31.09
C VAL A 404 11.98 -6.52 30.17
N SER A 405 12.89 -7.49 30.17
CA SER A 405 14.08 -7.53 29.33
C SER A 405 13.91 -8.57 28.24
N VAL A 406 14.22 -8.20 27.00
CA VAL A 406 14.13 -9.06 25.82
C VAL A 406 15.48 -9.12 25.12
N ALA A 407 15.90 -10.32 24.72
CA ALA A 407 16.99 -10.54 23.79
C ALA A 407 16.45 -11.33 22.60
N SER A 408 16.37 -10.66 21.44
CA SER A 408 15.85 -11.31 20.24
C SER A 408 16.80 -12.34 19.67
N ASN A 409 16.26 -13.38 19.05
CA ASN A 409 17.05 -14.41 18.39
C ASN A 409 17.76 -13.85 17.15
N GLN A 410 18.99 -14.30 16.88
CA GLN A 410 19.71 -13.95 15.63
C GLN A 410 19.58 -15.05 14.58
N GLN A 411 18.92 -16.15 14.90
CA GLN A 411 18.53 -17.15 13.91
C GLN A 411 17.54 -16.53 12.92
N ASP A 412 17.59 -17.01 11.68
CA ASP A 412 16.66 -16.63 10.63
C ASP A 412 15.87 -17.87 10.24
N ILE A 413 14.55 -17.85 10.42
CA ILE A 413 13.72 -19.01 10.08
C ILE A 413 13.82 -19.35 8.59
N LEU A 414 14.14 -18.35 7.75
CA LEU A 414 14.36 -18.53 6.32
C LEU A 414 15.59 -19.38 6.00
N SER A 415 16.49 -19.65 6.97
CA SER A 415 17.57 -20.64 6.82
C SER A 415 17.06 -22.00 6.34
N ASN A 416 15.83 -22.37 6.71
CA ASN A 416 15.19 -23.63 6.35
C ASN A 416 14.35 -23.53 5.06
N TYR A 417 14.40 -22.39 4.35
CA TYR A 417 13.59 -22.08 3.17
C TYR A 417 14.41 -21.96 1.89
N LEU A 418 13.81 -22.36 0.78
CA LEU A 418 14.42 -22.27 -0.56
C LEU A 418 14.33 -20.84 -1.08
N ILE A 419 15.46 -20.15 -1.28
CA ILE A 419 15.49 -18.75 -1.72
C ILE A 419 15.89 -18.58 -3.19
N SER A 420 16.54 -19.58 -3.81
CA SER A 420 16.88 -19.51 -5.23
C SER A 420 17.01 -20.89 -5.91
N LEU A 421 16.57 -20.95 -7.16
CA LEU A 421 16.71 -22.06 -8.08
C LEU A 421 17.32 -21.55 -9.40
N GLY A 422 18.45 -22.12 -9.82
CA GLY A 422 19.03 -21.90 -11.14
C GLY A 422 18.99 -23.18 -11.95
N ASN A 423 18.55 -23.11 -13.21
CA ASN A 423 18.37 -24.31 -14.05
C ASN A 423 19.66 -24.82 -14.72
N GLY A 424 20.83 -24.25 -14.37
CA GLY A 424 22.11 -24.56 -14.99
C GLY A 424 22.31 -23.97 -16.40
N LEU A 425 21.27 -23.46 -17.04
CA LEU A 425 21.30 -22.88 -18.40
C LEU A 425 21.29 -21.35 -18.39
N GLY A 426 21.53 -20.72 -17.23
CA GLY A 426 21.60 -19.27 -17.06
C GLY A 426 20.27 -18.61 -16.65
N ALA A 427 19.18 -19.37 -16.49
CA ALA A 427 17.94 -18.84 -15.90
C ALA A 427 17.88 -19.17 -14.41
N SER A 428 17.44 -18.19 -13.62
CA SER A 428 17.26 -18.29 -12.17
C SER A 428 15.91 -17.75 -11.74
N THR A 429 15.34 -18.36 -10.72
CA THR A 429 14.16 -17.89 -9.99
C THR A 429 14.53 -17.76 -8.52
N SER A 430 14.42 -16.56 -7.96
CA SER A 430 14.52 -16.32 -6.52
C SER A 430 13.14 -16.17 -5.89
N VAL A 431 13.04 -16.62 -4.65
CA VAL A 431 11.83 -16.60 -3.83
C VAL A 431 12.06 -15.68 -2.65
N SER A 432 11.13 -14.77 -2.40
CA SER A 432 11.05 -13.97 -1.18
C SER A 432 9.85 -14.42 -0.37
N TYR A 433 9.99 -14.39 0.95
CA TYR A 433 8.95 -14.78 1.90
C TYR A 433 8.51 -13.60 2.76
N GLY A 434 7.29 -13.64 3.26
CA GLY A 434 6.75 -12.71 4.24
C GLY A 434 5.90 -13.46 5.27
N ALA A 435 5.98 -13.04 6.53
CA ALA A 435 5.21 -13.63 7.63
C ALA A 435 3.75 -13.13 7.62
N LEU A 436 2.80 -13.96 8.05
CA LEU A 436 1.39 -13.54 8.15
C LEU A 436 1.15 -12.48 9.24
N THR A 437 2.09 -12.29 10.17
CA THR A 437 2.08 -11.16 11.12
C THR A 437 2.19 -9.80 10.40
N GLN A 438 2.79 -9.77 9.20
CA GLN A 438 3.04 -8.55 8.43
C GLN A 438 1.82 -8.15 7.59
N GLY A 439 1.27 -6.95 7.87
CA GLY A 439 0.05 -6.46 7.22
C GLY A 439 0.17 -6.17 5.72
N ASN A 440 1.39 -6.06 5.17
CA ASN A 440 1.62 -5.94 3.73
C ASN A 440 1.56 -7.29 3.00
N THR A 441 1.67 -8.41 3.72
CA THR A 441 1.66 -9.78 3.17
C THR A 441 0.30 -10.42 3.37
N TYR A 442 -0.32 -10.22 4.54
CA TYR A 442 -1.55 -10.89 4.93
C TYR A 442 -2.58 -9.95 5.57
N THR A 443 -3.85 -10.16 5.24
CA THR A 443 -4.99 -9.51 5.90
C THR A 443 -5.93 -10.56 6.52
N LYS A 444 -6.05 -10.55 7.85
CA LYS A 444 -7.04 -11.32 8.62
C LYS A 444 -8.45 -10.86 8.25
N ASP A 445 -9.41 -11.77 8.18
CA ASP A 445 -10.81 -11.38 7.96
C ASP A 445 -11.38 -10.62 9.17
N SER A 446 -12.42 -9.81 8.94
CA SER A 446 -13.08 -9.01 9.98
C SER A 446 -14.54 -8.72 9.60
N GLY A 447 -15.34 -8.26 10.57
CA GLY A 447 -16.75 -7.94 10.33
C GLY A 447 -17.53 -9.16 9.84
N SER A 448 -18.25 -9.04 8.72
CA SER A 448 -19.09 -10.12 8.19
C SER A 448 -18.32 -11.30 7.59
N THR A 449 -16.99 -11.19 7.41
CA THR A 449 -16.14 -12.29 6.93
C THR A 449 -15.32 -12.93 8.04
N ALA A 450 -15.37 -12.37 9.26
CA ALA A 450 -14.70 -12.95 10.42
C ALA A 450 -15.18 -14.38 10.66
N ALA A 451 -14.26 -15.22 11.09
CA ALA A 451 -14.56 -16.59 11.47
C ALA A 451 -15.50 -16.62 12.68
N SER A 452 -16.24 -17.71 12.78
CA SER A 452 -17.05 -18.04 13.95
C SER A 452 -16.81 -19.50 14.29
N PHE A 453 -16.67 -19.83 15.58
CA PHE A 453 -16.51 -21.20 16.05
C PHE A 453 -17.48 -22.16 15.31
N PRO A 454 -17.00 -23.27 14.72
CA PRO A 454 -15.68 -23.89 14.91
C PRO A 454 -14.54 -23.34 14.05
N GLN A 455 -14.76 -22.29 13.28
CA GLN A 455 -13.70 -21.66 12.47
C GLN A 455 -13.02 -20.54 13.26
N ILE A 456 -11.69 -20.48 13.15
CA ILE A 456 -10.86 -19.45 13.77
C ILE A 456 -10.00 -18.79 12.69
N ASP A 457 -9.94 -17.46 12.69
CA ASP A 457 -9.06 -16.69 11.83
C ASP A 457 -7.63 -16.73 12.36
N ILE A 458 -6.68 -17.14 11.51
CA ILE A 458 -5.28 -17.28 11.91
C ILE A 458 -4.48 -16.04 11.53
N LYS A 459 -3.70 -15.53 12.49
CA LYS A 459 -2.60 -14.59 12.26
C LYS A 459 -1.45 -14.99 13.18
N ALA A 460 -0.37 -15.47 12.58
CA ALA A 460 0.74 -16.11 13.27
C ALA A 460 2.02 -15.92 12.44
N PRO A 461 3.22 -16.14 13.00
CA PRO A 461 4.50 -16.00 12.29
C PRO A 461 4.77 -17.15 11.30
N MET A 462 3.79 -17.44 10.45
CA MET A 462 3.90 -18.39 9.34
C MET A 462 4.36 -17.66 8.09
N TYR A 463 5.28 -18.26 7.34
CA TYR A 463 5.86 -17.64 6.15
C TYR A 463 5.21 -18.13 4.87
N VAL A 464 4.81 -17.19 4.02
CA VAL A 464 4.28 -17.41 2.68
C VAL A 464 5.15 -16.71 1.64
N THR A 465 5.14 -17.19 0.41
CA THR A 465 5.84 -16.53 -0.69
C THR A 465 5.32 -15.10 -0.87
N SER A 466 6.15 -14.08 -0.69
CA SER A 466 5.78 -12.68 -0.89
C SER A 466 6.17 -12.17 -2.29
N ALA A 467 7.20 -12.75 -2.91
CA ALA A 467 7.56 -12.46 -4.28
C ALA A 467 8.33 -13.61 -4.96
N LEU A 468 8.18 -13.70 -6.28
CA LEU A 468 9.01 -14.51 -7.16
C LEU A 468 9.69 -13.59 -8.18
N GLN A 469 11.01 -13.65 -8.29
CA GLN A 469 11.76 -12.96 -9.33
C GLN A 469 12.43 -13.98 -10.24
N SER A 470 12.07 -14.00 -11.51
CA SER A 470 12.55 -14.99 -12.49
C SER A 470 13.24 -14.32 -13.68
N SER A 471 14.25 -14.96 -14.26
CA SER A 471 14.87 -14.50 -15.50
C SER A 471 13.85 -14.35 -16.62
N ASN A 472 13.89 -13.23 -17.34
CA ASN A 472 12.96 -12.96 -18.46
C ASN A 472 13.45 -13.49 -19.82
N GLY A 473 14.56 -14.24 -19.85
CA GLY A 473 15.14 -14.83 -21.06
C GLY A 473 15.92 -13.87 -21.98
N ILE A 474 15.96 -12.57 -21.68
CA ILE A 474 16.69 -11.54 -22.47
C ILE A 474 17.72 -10.76 -21.63
N GLY A 475 18.13 -11.31 -20.49
CA GLY A 475 19.15 -10.73 -19.60
C GLY A 475 18.60 -9.83 -18.48
N GLY A 476 17.27 -9.75 -18.29
CA GLY A 476 16.63 -9.10 -17.16
C GLY A 476 15.82 -10.07 -16.29
N SER A 477 15.02 -9.51 -15.38
CA SER A 477 14.14 -10.25 -14.48
C SER A 477 12.69 -9.77 -14.57
N SER A 478 11.74 -10.68 -14.36
CA SER A 478 10.33 -10.38 -14.10
C SER A 478 10.02 -10.71 -12.64
N THR A 479 9.24 -9.86 -11.97
CA THR A 479 8.86 -10.03 -10.57
C THR A 479 7.34 -10.13 -10.43
N ILE A 480 6.88 -11.16 -9.73
CA ILE A 480 5.49 -11.33 -9.32
C ILE A 480 5.45 -11.23 -7.79
N SER A 481 4.71 -10.26 -7.25
CA SER A 481 4.47 -10.13 -5.81
C SER A 481 3.13 -10.76 -5.41
N TYR A 482 3.01 -11.18 -4.15
CA TYR A 482 1.86 -11.91 -3.62
C TYR A 482 1.35 -11.24 -2.34
N THR A 483 0.03 -11.23 -2.18
CA THR A 483 -0.65 -10.89 -0.92
C THR A 483 -1.80 -11.88 -0.69
N TYR A 484 -2.11 -12.13 0.58
CA TYR A 484 -3.01 -13.19 1.02
C TYR A 484 -4.05 -12.65 1.99
N GLY A 485 -5.19 -13.33 2.13
CA GLY A 485 -6.11 -13.00 3.22
C GLY A 485 -7.16 -14.05 3.54
N GLY A 486 -7.68 -13.93 4.77
CA GLY A 486 -8.68 -14.82 5.33
C GLY A 486 -8.18 -16.26 5.49
N LEU A 487 -7.01 -16.48 6.09
CA LEU A 487 -6.58 -17.83 6.49
C LEU A 487 -7.41 -18.27 7.69
N LYS A 488 -8.07 -19.43 7.56
CA LYS A 488 -8.87 -20.01 8.64
C LYS A 488 -8.45 -21.44 8.93
N VAL A 489 -8.58 -21.82 10.19
CA VAL A 489 -8.57 -23.21 10.63
C VAL A 489 -9.97 -23.56 11.15
N GLU A 490 -10.36 -24.82 10.98
CA GLU A 490 -11.53 -25.36 11.67
C GLU A 490 -11.11 -26.39 12.72
N VAL A 491 -11.49 -26.11 13.97
CA VAL A 491 -11.16 -26.94 15.14
C VAL A 491 -12.33 -27.88 15.47
N GLY A 492 -12.02 -29.02 16.07
CA GLY A 492 -13.04 -29.95 16.59
C GLY A 492 -13.79 -30.81 15.56
N THR A 493 -13.55 -30.63 14.26
CA THR A 493 -14.25 -31.38 13.19
C THR A 493 -13.35 -32.29 12.37
N GLY A 494 -12.04 -32.26 12.62
CA GLY A 494 -11.03 -32.96 11.83
C GLY A 494 -10.74 -32.33 10.45
N ARG A 495 -11.32 -31.16 10.12
CA ARG A 495 -11.09 -30.48 8.82
C ARG A 495 -9.78 -29.69 8.76
N GLY A 496 -9.31 -29.18 9.89
CA GLY A 496 -8.03 -28.49 9.99
C GLY A 496 -7.97 -27.18 9.18
N MET A 497 -6.81 -26.88 8.59
CA MET A 497 -6.57 -25.63 7.87
C MET A 497 -7.40 -25.54 6.58
N LEU A 498 -8.24 -24.51 6.47
CA LEU A 498 -9.17 -24.31 5.35
C LEU A 498 -8.53 -23.58 4.15
N GLY A 499 -7.27 -23.18 4.28
CA GLY A 499 -6.53 -22.36 3.31
C GLY A 499 -6.92 -20.88 3.37
N PHE A 500 -6.32 -20.06 2.49
CA PHE A 500 -6.65 -18.64 2.37
C PHE A 500 -7.98 -18.45 1.61
N ARG A 501 -8.85 -17.55 2.10
CA ARG A 501 -10.03 -17.11 1.36
C ARG A 501 -9.66 -16.44 0.05
N TRP A 502 -8.56 -15.70 0.00
CA TRP A 502 -8.08 -15.10 -1.26
C TRP A 502 -6.57 -15.00 -1.34
N VAL A 503 -6.09 -15.04 -2.58
CA VAL A 503 -4.70 -14.80 -2.96
C VAL A 503 -4.68 -13.80 -4.11
N LYS A 504 -3.84 -12.78 -4.01
CA LYS A 504 -3.62 -11.78 -5.05
C LYS A 504 -2.16 -11.83 -5.49
N GLN A 505 -1.95 -11.84 -6.80
CA GLN A 505 -0.65 -11.79 -7.45
C GLN A 505 -0.57 -10.50 -8.24
N LYS A 506 0.59 -9.87 -8.30
CA LYS A 506 0.83 -8.67 -9.10
C LYS A 506 2.11 -8.84 -9.89
N ASP A 507 2.01 -8.73 -11.21
CA ASP A 507 3.18 -8.60 -12.07
C ASP A 507 3.70 -7.16 -11.93
N GLU A 508 4.88 -6.99 -11.34
CA GLU A 508 5.46 -5.67 -11.08
C GLU A 508 5.94 -4.96 -12.35
N GLY A 509 6.19 -5.71 -13.44
CA GLY A 509 6.60 -5.14 -14.72
C GLY A 509 5.44 -4.51 -15.49
N THR A 510 4.26 -5.14 -15.42
CA THR A 510 3.06 -4.68 -16.14
C THR A 510 2.06 -3.91 -15.25
N GLY A 511 2.14 -4.11 -13.94
CA GLY A 511 1.15 -3.59 -12.98
C GLY A 511 -0.18 -4.35 -12.97
N VAL A 512 -0.28 -5.47 -13.70
CA VAL A 512 -1.49 -6.30 -13.74
C VAL A 512 -1.58 -7.14 -12.47
N GLU A 513 -2.71 -7.03 -11.79
CA GLU A 513 -3.07 -7.84 -10.62
C GLU A 513 -4.00 -8.98 -11.04
N SER A 514 -3.74 -10.19 -10.54
CA SER A 514 -4.62 -11.35 -10.61
C SER A 514 -5.09 -11.72 -9.21
N TYR A 515 -6.38 -11.65 -8.96
CA TYR A 515 -7.02 -12.00 -7.68
C TYR A 515 -7.78 -13.31 -7.82
N SER A 516 -7.62 -14.22 -6.87
CA SER A 516 -8.37 -15.47 -6.78
C SER A 516 -8.96 -15.60 -5.39
N GLU A 517 -10.25 -15.91 -5.31
CA GLU A 517 -10.98 -16.14 -4.06
C GLU A 517 -11.59 -17.53 -4.06
N PHE A 518 -11.49 -18.18 -2.90
CA PHE A 518 -11.80 -19.58 -2.66
C PHE A 518 -12.88 -19.70 -1.60
N ARG A 519 -13.68 -20.77 -1.70
CA ARG A 519 -14.61 -21.15 -0.64
C ARG A 519 -13.84 -21.82 0.50
N GLN A 520 -14.28 -21.57 1.72
CA GLN A 520 -13.76 -22.18 2.95
C GLN A 520 -14.84 -22.99 3.68
N ASP A 521 -16.09 -22.92 3.25
CA ASP A 521 -17.17 -23.71 3.80
C ASP A 521 -17.20 -25.10 3.18
N PHE A 522 -17.48 -26.09 4.02
CA PHE A 522 -17.62 -27.47 3.58
C PHE A 522 -18.89 -27.64 2.73
N PRO A 523 -18.88 -28.42 1.64
CA PRO A 523 -17.76 -29.24 1.16
C PRO A 523 -16.86 -28.50 0.16
N TYR A 524 -17.05 -27.21 -0.10
CA TYR A 524 -16.40 -26.47 -1.19
C TYR A 524 -14.98 -25.96 -0.89
N ILE A 525 -14.41 -26.32 0.25
CA ILE A 525 -13.08 -25.89 0.70
C ILE A 525 -12.04 -25.98 -0.43
N GLY A 526 -11.39 -24.86 -0.72
CA GLY A 526 -10.34 -24.70 -1.73
C GLY A 526 -10.85 -24.53 -3.18
N MET A 527 -12.16 -24.58 -3.43
CA MET A 527 -12.69 -24.37 -4.77
C MET A 527 -12.76 -22.86 -5.11
N PRO A 528 -12.33 -22.43 -6.31
CA PRO A 528 -12.42 -21.03 -6.73
C PRO A 528 -13.87 -20.57 -6.82
N ALA A 529 -14.22 -19.52 -6.08
CA ALA A 529 -15.51 -18.83 -6.14
C ALA A 529 -15.47 -17.64 -7.09
N ARG A 530 -14.33 -16.95 -7.17
CA ARG A 530 -14.16 -15.75 -7.97
C ARG A 530 -12.72 -15.57 -8.40
N SER A 531 -12.50 -15.10 -9.62
CA SER A 531 -11.20 -14.60 -10.06
C SER A 531 -11.36 -13.27 -10.77
N GLU A 532 -10.37 -12.39 -10.61
CA GLU A 532 -10.35 -11.07 -11.25
C GLU A 532 -8.97 -10.78 -11.82
N GLN A 533 -8.93 -10.03 -12.93
CA GLN A 533 -7.74 -9.34 -13.40
C GLN A 533 -7.96 -7.84 -13.34
N ARG A 534 -6.99 -7.11 -12.80
CA ARG A 534 -7.05 -5.66 -12.61
C ARG A 534 -5.78 -4.98 -13.11
N LEU A 535 -5.92 -3.76 -13.57
CA LEU A 535 -4.82 -2.87 -13.91
C LEU A 535 -5.19 -1.48 -13.39
N SER A 536 -4.37 -0.92 -12.49
CA SER A 536 -4.70 0.33 -11.78
C SER A 536 -4.91 1.54 -12.71
N SER A 537 -4.30 1.53 -13.89
CA SER A 537 -4.48 2.58 -14.91
C SER A 537 -5.74 2.43 -15.76
N ALA A 538 -6.47 1.31 -15.65
CA ALA A 538 -7.72 1.12 -16.37
C ALA A 538 -8.90 1.82 -15.64
N LEU A 539 -9.93 2.21 -16.41
CA LEU A 539 -11.18 2.72 -15.84
C LEU A 539 -11.97 1.58 -15.13
N ASN A 540 -13.20 1.85 -14.67
CA ASN A 540 -14.02 0.88 -13.93
C ASN A 540 -13.33 0.31 -12.66
N GLY A 541 -12.61 1.16 -11.92
CA GLY A 541 -11.85 0.75 -10.74
C GLY A 541 -10.72 -0.23 -11.05
N GLY A 542 -10.22 -0.22 -12.29
CA GLY A 542 -9.13 -1.06 -12.77
C GLY A 542 -9.52 -2.47 -13.20
N LEU A 543 -10.80 -2.87 -13.12
CA LEU A 543 -11.21 -4.24 -13.42
C LEU A 543 -11.22 -4.52 -14.93
N LEU A 544 -10.47 -5.52 -15.37
CA LEU A 544 -10.37 -5.94 -16.78
C LEU A 544 -11.16 -7.21 -17.06
N LYS A 545 -11.14 -8.17 -16.12
CA LYS A 545 -11.86 -9.43 -16.23
C LYS A 545 -12.35 -9.87 -14.86
N ARG A 546 -13.52 -10.50 -14.81
CA ARG A 546 -14.04 -11.22 -13.64
C ARG A 546 -14.64 -12.53 -14.08
N SER A 547 -14.33 -13.62 -13.38
CA SER A 547 -15.08 -14.87 -13.44
C SER A 547 -15.67 -15.14 -12.07
N THR A 548 -16.98 -15.41 -11.99
CA THR A 548 -17.66 -15.82 -10.76
C THR A 548 -18.27 -17.19 -10.93
N SER A 549 -18.00 -18.09 -9.99
CA SER A 549 -18.42 -19.48 -10.00
C SER A 549 -19.51 -19.72 -8.97
N LEU A 550 -20.65 -20.25 -9.42
CA LEU A 550 -21.65 -20.87 -8.53
C LEU A 550 -21.26 -22.32 -8.34
N LEU A 551 -20.99 -22.70 -7.10
CA LEU A 551 -20.65 -24.08 -6.74
C LEU A 551 -21.86 -24.77 -6.14
N GLU A 552 -22.09 -26.00 -6.58
CA GLU A 552 -23.12 -26.88 -6.06
C GLU A 552 -22.54 -28.26 -5.81
N CYS A 553 -23.30 -29.10 -5.11
CA CYS A 553 -22.92 -30.49 -4.98
C CYS A 553 -24.12 -31.42 -4.89
N LYS A 554 -23.87 -32.69 -5.25
CA LYS A 554 -24.85 -33.78 -5.21
C LYS A 554 -24.35 -34.97 -4.40
N ILE A 555 -25.29 -35.77 -3.90
CA ILE A 555 -25.02 -37.07 -3.27
C ILE A 555 -24.98 -38.14 -4.37
N PRO A 556 -23.84 -38.82 -4.64
CA PRO A 556 -23.72 -39.82 -5.70
C PRO A 556 -24.75 -40.96 -5.63
N ALA A 557 -25.20 -41.31 -4.42
CA ALA A 557 -26.11 -42.43 -4.21
C ALA A 557 -27.53 -42.21 -4.76
N ASN A 558 -27.98 -40.96 -4.89
CA ASN A 558 -29.37 -40.65 -5.28
C ASN A 558 -29.53 -39.37 -6.13
N GLY A 559 -28.45 -38.64 -6.38
CA GLY A 559 -28.45 -37.40 -7.18
C GLY A 559 -29.12 -36.19 -6.54
N SER A 560 -29.56 -36.30 -5.28
CA SER A 560 -30.11 -35.18 -4.51
C SER A 560 -29.03 -34.13 -4.22
N ALA A 561 -29.46 -32.88 -4.01
CA ALA A 561 -28.58 -31.83 -3.52
C ALA A 561 -27.95 -32.25 -2.18
N CYS A 562 -26.71 -31.81 -1.94
CA CYS A 562 -26.05 -32.08 -0.67
C CYS A 562 -26.86 -31.53 0.50
N VAL A 563 -27.03 -32.37 1.52
CA VAL A 563 -27.38 -31.93 2.86
C VAL A 563 -26.07 -31.86 3.64
N ILE A 564 -25.74 -30.65 4.08
CA ILE A 564 -24.51 -30.37 4.84
C ILE A 564 -24.94 -30.17 6.29
N PRO A 565 -24.75 -31.16 7.18
CA PRO A 565 -24.99 -30.95 8.59
C PRO A 565 -23.95 -29.98 9.14
N VAL A 566 -24.40 -28.99 9.92
CA VAL A 566 -23.52 -27.96 10.48
C VAL A 566 -22.65 -28.53 11.60
N ARG A 567 -23.17 -29.50 12.40
CA ARG A 567 -22.52 -30.11 13.58
C ARG A 567 -23.25 -31.42 13.93
N CYS A 568 -22.52 -32.53 14.13
CA CYS A 568 -23.08 -33.88 14.35
C CYS A 568 -23.00 -34.43 15.78
N ASP A 569 -22.28 -33.73 16.62
CA ASP A 569 -22.21 -33.78 18.08
C ASP A 569 -23.48 -33.24 18.77
N LEU A 570 -24.20 -32.28 18.15
CA LEU A 570 -25.41 -31.69 18.72
C LEU A 570 -26.64 -32.58 18.49
N SER A 571 -27.34 -32.94 19.58
CA SER A 571 -28.53 -33.82 19.55
C SER A 571 -29.67 -33.30 18.65
N ALA A 572 -29.78 -31.98 18.46
CA ALA A 572 -30.74 -31.35 17.56
C ALA A 572 -30.49 -31.65 16.07
N ASN A 573 -29.28 -32.07 15.70
CA ASN A 573 -28.86 -32.37 14.33
C ASN A 573 -28.72 -33.88 14.05
N ALA A 574 -29.00 -34.74 15.05
CA ALA A 574 -28.79 -36.18 14.96
C ALA A 574 -29.42 -36.81 13.70
N THR A 575 -30.63 -36.41 13.31
CA THR A 575 -31.31 -36.95 12.12
C THR A 575 -30.65 -36.52 10.79
N ALA A 576 -30.14 -35.28 10.71
CA ALA A 576 -29.40 -34.79 9.54
C ALA A 576 -28.02 -35.45 9.45
N CYS A 577 -27.43 -35.77 10.60
CA CYS A 577 -26.13 -36.43 10.71
C CYS A 577 -26.19 -37.93 10.45
N VAL A 578 -27.23 -38.63 10.91
CA VAL A 578 -27.47 -40.05 10.57
C VAL A 578 -27.56 -40.23 9.04
N ASN A 579 -28.18 -39.28 8.33
CA ASN A 579 -28.25 -39.30 6.87
C ASN A 579 -26.95 -38.85 6.17
N ALA A 580 -26.02 -38.21 6.88
CA ALA A 580 -24.73 -37.73 6.37
C ALA A 580 -23.55 -38.65 6.72
N THR A 581 -23.68 -39.53 7.71
CA THR A 581 -22.69 -40.57 8.00
C THR A 581 -22.44 -41.43 6.76
N ASN A 582 -21.21 -41.41 6.24
CA ASN A 582 -20.78 -42.03 4.97
C ASN A 582 -21.32 -41.41 3.67
N ALA A 583 -21.91 -40.20 3.72
CA ALA A 583 -22.29 -39.49 2.51
C ALA A 583 -21.03 -39.05 1.75
N ARG A 584 -20.92 -39.48 0.49
CA ARG A 584 -19.93 -38.94 -0.45
C ARG A 584 -20.53 -37.71 -1.12
N TYR A 585 -19.72 -36.68 -1.35
CA TYR A 585 -20.16 -35.45 -2.01
C TYR A 585 -19.47 -35.31 -3.37
N PHE A 586 -20.27 -35.15 -4.42
CA PHE A 586 -19.75 -34.74 -5.73
C PHE A 586 -19.93 -33.24 -5.87
N ARG A 587 -18.82 -32.51 -5.82
CA ARG A 587 -18.77 -31.04 -5.92
C ARG A 587 -18.49 -30.64 -7.36
N TYR A 588 -19.20 -29.65 -7.87
CA TYR A 588 -19.00 -29.17 -9.24
C TYR A 588 -19.29 -27.67 -9.33
N VAL A 589 -18.84 -27.09 -10.42
CA VAL A 589 -19.16 -25.71 -10.80
C VAL A 589 -20.46 -25.73 -11.59
N ALA A 590 -21.56 -25.35 -10.97
CA ALA A 590 -22.88 -25.34 -11.60
C ALA A 590 -22.99 -24.25 -12.65
N SER A 591 -22.41 -23.07 -12.38
CA SER A 591 -22.24 -22.06 -13.43
C SER A 591 -20.98 -21.21 -13.24
N THR A 592 -20.48 -20.67 -14.33
CA THR A 592 -19.45 -19.63 -14.38
C THR A 592 -19.99 -18.44 -15.15
N THR A 593 -19.83 -17.25 -14.61
CA THR A 593 -20.13 -15.99 -15.30
C THR A 593 -18.83 -15.23 -15.53
N ASP A 594 -18.44 -15.10 -16.78
CA ASP A 594 -17.28 -14.35 -17.24
C ASP A 594 -17.71 -12.98 -17.73
N GLU A 595 -17.18 -11.94 -17.09
CA GLU A 595 -17.36 -10.53 -17.43
C GLU A 595 -15.99 -9.96 -17.84
N ALA A 596 -15.99 -9.05 -18.82
CA ALA A 596 -14.77 -8.38 -19.26
C ALA A 596 -15.05 -6.91 -19.58
N TRP A 597 -14.01 -6.10 -19.43
CA TRP A 597 -14.03 -4.67 -19.73
C TRP A 597 -12.81 -4.30 -20.56
N ASP A 598 -13.00 -3.38 -21.50
CA ASP A 598 -11.89 -2.69 -22.17
C ASP A 598 -11.17 -1.77 -21.16
N ILE A 599 -9.95 -1.34 -21.47
CA ILE A 599 -9.14 -0.45 -20.62
C ILE A 599 -9.83 0.90 -20.35
N ASN A 600 -10.71 1.32 -21.27
CA ASN A 600 -11.55 2.52 -21.13
C ASN A 600 -12.83 2.28 -20.28
N GLY A 601 -13.00 1.08 -19.71
CA GLY A 601 -14.14 0.71 -18.87
C GLY A 601 -15.39 0.27 -19.64
N ALA A 602 -15.36 0.21 -20.98
CA ALA A 602 -16.47 -0.31 -21.78
C ALA A 602 -16.69 -1.79 -21.49
N VAL A 603 -17.95 -2.17 -21.24
CA VAL A 603 -18.33 -3.55 -20.86
C VAL A 603 -18.47 -4.42 -22.10
N TYR A 604 -17.81 -5.57 -22.11
CA TYR A 604 -18.07 -6.62 -23.11
C TYR A 604 -19.28 -7.47 -22.71
N PRO A 605 -19.99 -8.10 -23.67
CA PRO A 605 -21.04 -9.05 -23.34
C PRO A 605 -20.53 -10.14 -22.38
N ALA A 606 -21.24 -10.33 -21.27
CA ALA A 606 -20.90 -11.32 -20.27
C ALA A 606 -21.31 -12.71 -20.75
N ASN A 607 -20.47 -13.71 -20.54
CA ASN A 607 -20.75 -15.10 -20.87
C ASN A 607 -21.13 -15.86 -19.60
N LYS A 608 -22.22 -16.62 -19.62
CA LYS A 608 -22.63 -17.52 -18.54
C LYS A 608 -22.67 -18.95 -19.05
N LEU A 609 -21.73 -19.78 -18.58
CA LEU A 609 -21.74 -21.21 -18.79
C LEU A 609 -22.43 -21.88 -17.59
N THR A 610 -23.46 -22.69 -17.84
CA THR A 610 -24.19 -23.47 -16.83
C THR A 610 -24.09 -24.95 -17.20
N THR A 611 -23.81 -25.80 -16.21
CA THR A 611 -23.73 -27.25 -16.36
C THR A 611 -24.68 -27.90 -15.36
N ASP A 612 -25.69 -28.58 -15.90
CA ASP A 612 -26.58 -29.46 -15.15
C ASP A 612 -26.15 -30.91 -15.30
N TYR A 613 -26.45 -31.68 -14.26
CA TYR A 613 -25.96 -33.03 -14.06
C TYR A 613 -27.14 -33.97 -13.82
N GLY A 614 -27.25 -35.02 -14.63
CA GLY A 614 -28.35 -35.98 -14.59
C GLY A 614 -28.07 -37.19 -13.68
N VAL A 615 -29.12 -37.94 -13.35
CA VAL A 615 -29.00 -39.29 -12.75
C VAL A 615 -29.16 -40.36 -13.83
N ASP A 616 -28.58 -41.53 -13.62
CA ASP A 616 -28.84 -42.69 -14.44
C ASP A 616 -30.31 -43.08 -14.34
N ALA A 617 -30.95 -43.32 -15.49
CA ALA A 617 -32.38 -43.58 -15.55
C ALA A 617 -32.78 -44.97 -15.01
N THR A 618 -31.84 -45.88 -14.80
CA THR A 618 -32.09 -47.28 -14.43
C THR A 618 -32.00 -47.48 -12.93
N ASP A 619 -30.98 -46.91 -12.29
CA ASP A 619 -30.75 -47.08 -10.85
C ASP A 619 -30.90 -45.79 -10.03
N GLY A 620 -31.16 -44.64 -10.68
CA GLY A 620 -31.35 -43.35 -10.03
C GLY A 620 -30.07 -42.77 -9.39
N LYS A 621 -28.91 -43.37 -9.66
CA LYS A 621 -27.63 -42.92 -9.08
C LYS A 621 -26.99 -41.84 -9.93
N PHE A 622 -26.10 -41.10 -9.29
CA PHE A 622 -25.39 -40.00 -9.90
C PHE A 622 -23.93 -40.38 -10.19
N TYR A 623 -23.57 -40.42 -11.47
CA TYR A 623 -22.25 -40.82 -11.96
C TYR A 623 -21.38 -39.67 -12.47
N GLY A 624 -21.83 -38.42 -12.38
CA GLY A 624 -21.10 -37.27 -12.91
C GLY A 624 -21.41 -36.95 -14.37
N ASP A 625 -22.56 -37.41 -14.89
CA ASP A 625 -22.94 -37.24 -16.30
C ASP A 625 -23.62 -35.88 -16.54
N PRO A 626 -23.00 -34.96 -17.29
CA PRO A 626 -23.60 -33.65 -17.57
C PRO A 626 -24.80 -33.80 -18.51
N SER A 627 -26.01 -33.54 -18.02
CA SER A 627 -27.26 -33.66 -18.78
C SER A 627 -27.50 -32.46 -19.69
N VAL A 628 -27.15 -31.25 -19.24
CA VAL A 628 -27.27 -30.03 -20.03
C VAL A 628 -26.04 -29.15 -19.81
N VAL A 629 -25.45 -28.68 -20.90
CA VAL A 629 -24.41 -27.65 -20.87
C VAL A 629 -24.88 -26.47 -21.70
N SER A 630 -25.09 -25.31 -21.08
CA SER A 630 -25.57 -24.12 -21.77
C SER A 630 -24.63 -22.94 -21.58
N MET A 631 -24.35 -22.23 -22.68
CA MET A 631 -23.59 -20.99 -22.72
C MET A 631 -24.53 -19.90 -23.21
N GLY A 632 -24.88 -18.98 -22.33
CA GLY A 632 -25.59 -17.75 -22.66
C GLY A 632 -24.62 -16.59 -22.72
N THR A 633 -24.94 -15.60 -23.54
CA THR A 633 -24.25 -14.31 -23.56
C THR A 633 -25.26 -13.23 -23.18
N SER A 634 -24.81 -12.15 -22.54
CA SER A 634 -25.71 -11.08 -22.09
C SER A 634 -26.40 -10.32 -23.24
N ASP A 635 -25.94 -10.51 -24.48
CA ASP A 635 -26.60 -9.97 -25.68
C ASP A 635 -27.83 -10.80 -26.13
N GLY A 636 -28.09 -11.94 -25.47
CA GLY A 636 -29.22 -12.81 -25.74
C GLY A 636 -28.90 -14.04 -26.59
N SER A 637 -27.66 -14.21 -27.07
CA SER A 637 -27.24 -15.42 -27.77
C SER A 637 -27.06 -16.59 -26.78
N LEU A 638 -27.53 -17.78 -27.16
CA LEU A 638 -27.54 -18.99 -26.35
C LEU A 638 -27.07 -20.19 -27.17
N LYS A 639 -26.22 -21.04 -26.61
CA LYS A 639 -25.93 -22.39 -27.12
C LYS A 639 -26.13 -23.39 -25.99
N SER A 640 -27.01 -24.37 -26.16
CA SER A 640 -27.28 -25.42 -25.19
C SER A 640 -27.09 -26.80 -25.80
N SER A 641 -26.43 -27.69 -25.09
CA SER A 641 -26.19 -29.08 -25.44
C SER A 641 -26.90 -29.97 -24.42
N ALA A 642 -27.92 -30.71 -24.84
CA ALA A 642 -28.60 -31.72 -24.02
C ALA A 642 -28.05 -33.11 -24.34
N ASN A 643 -27.50 -33.78 -23.34
CA ASN A 643 -26.86 -35.09 -23.46
C ASN A 643 -27.78 -36.20 -22.92
N GLU A 644 -27.87 -37.28 -23.68
CA GLU A 644 -28.50 -38.54 -23.27
C GLU A 644 -27.40 -39.60 -23.16
N TYR A 645 -27.43 -40.40 -22.10
CA TYR A 645 -26.44 -41.44 -21.81
C TYR A 645 -27.10 -42.83 -21.92
N TRP A 646 -26.29 -43.85 -22.22
CA TRP A 646 -26.73 -45.23 -22.05
C TRP A 646 -26.83 -45.58 -20.56
N PRO A 647 -27.74 -46.49 -20.16
CA PRO A 647 -27.77 -47.06 -18.82
C PRO A 647 -26.39 -47.50 -18.33
N ALA A 648 -26.06 -47.15 -17.08
CA ALA A 648 -24.84 -47.55 -16.42
C ALA A 648 -24.76 -49.09 -16.29
N ASP A 649 -23.63 -49.67 -16.70
CA ASP A 649 -23.30 -51.07 -16.45
C ASP A 649 -22.34 -51.14 -15.27
N THR A 650 -22.91 -51.26 -14.08
CA THR A 650 -22.16 -51.33 -12.82
C THR A 650 -21.46 -52.67 -12.61
N ALA A 651 -21.84 -53.72 -13.35
CA ALA A 651 -21.18 -55.03 -13.27
C ALA A 651 -19.83 -55.01 -14.00
N ASN A 652 -19.75 -54.29 -15.12
CA ASN A 652 -18.53 -54.14 -15.92
C ASN A 652 -17.83 -52.78 -15.76
N TRP A 653 -18.30 -51.93 -14.84
CA TRP A 653 -17.77 -50.57 -14.61
C TRP A 653 -17.80 -49.66 -15.85
N ILE A 654 -18.82 -49.80 -16.70
CA ILE A 654 -19.03 -48.94 -17.87
C ILE A 654 -20.08 -47.89 -17.48
N LEU A 655 -19.61 -46.71 -17.08
CA LEU A 655 -20.42 -45.59 -16.61
C LEU A 655 -20.32 -44.42 -17.60
N GLY A 656 -21.34 -43.56 -17.68
CA GLY A 656 -21.27 -42.29 -18.43
C GLY A 656 -21.06 -42.39 -19.94
N ARG A 657 -21.49 -43.49 -20.57
CA ARG A 657 -21.36 -43.64 -22.03
C ARG A 657 -22.40 -42.78 -22.75
N LEU A 658 -21.96 -41.67 -23.32
CA LEU A 658 -22.79 -40.76 -24.11
C LEU A 658 -23.47 -41.51 -25.26
N LYS A 659 -24.80 -41.41 -25.34
CA LYS A 659 -25.64 -42.00 -26.39
C LYS A 659 -25.95 -40.98 -27.48
N LYS A 660 -26.28 -39.75 -27.09
CA LYS A 660 -26.67 -38.67 -28.01
C LYS A 660 -26.42 -37.30 -27.38
N THR A 661 -26.02 -36.33 -28.18
CA THR A 661 -26.06 -34.91 -27.81
C THR A 661 -26.98 -34.17 -28.78
N THR A 662 -27.89 -33.37 -28.26
CA THR A 662 -28.73 -32.44 -29.03
C THR A 662 -28.26 -31.02 -28.77
N VAL A 663 -27.80 -30.32 -29.80
CA VAL A 663 -27.31 -28.94 -29.68
C VAL A 663 -28.35 -27.98 -30.23
N THR A 664 -28.83 -27.07 -29.38
CA THR A 664 -29.70 -25.95 -29.73
C THR A 664 -28.88 -24.67 -29.69
N SER A 665 -28.86 -23.92 -30.78
CA SER A 665 -28.24 -22.59 -30.82
C SER A 665 -29.31 -21.56 -31.16
N THR A 666 -29.41 -20.52 -30.34
CA THR A 666 -30.31 -19.39 -30.51
C THR A 666 -29.44 -18.15 -30.62
N THR A 667 -29.50 -17.46 -31.75
CA THR A 667 -28.87 -16.15 -31.89
C THR A 667 -29.83 -15.09 -31.39
N ALA A 668 -29.33 -14.06 -30.71
CA ALA A 668 -30.14 -12.90 -30.38
C ALA A 668 -30.80 -12.34 -31.66
N THR A 669 -32.06 -11.91 -31.57
CA THR A 669 -32.71 -11.16 -32.64
C THR A 669 -32.00 -9.82 -32.76
N VAL A 670 -31.04 -9.73 -33.67
CA VAL A 670 -30.38 -8.47 -33.96
C VAL A 670 -31.39 -7.56 -34.65
N ALA A 671 -31.98 -6.62 -33.90
CA ALA A 671 -32.52 -5.40 -34.49
C ALA A 671 -31.33 -4.54 -34.95
N GLY A 672 -30.75 -4.93 -36.08
CA GLY A 672 -29.56 -4.30 -36.66
C GLY A 672 -29.01 -5.14 -37.81
N SER A 673 -29.29 -4.72 -39.04
CA SER A 673 -28.95 -5.39 -40.29
C SER A 673 -27.48 -5.80 -40.43
N GLY A 674 -27.22 -7.05 -40.82
CA GLY A 674 -25.93 -7.49 -41.36
C GLY A 674 -26.06 -8.83 -42.07
N THR A 675 -26.28 -8.81 -43.39
CA THR A 675 -26.34 -10.00 -44.25
C THR A 675 -24.94 -10.60 -44.44
N ALA A 676 -24.75 -11.90 -44.17
CA ALA A 676 -23.54 -12.63 -44.53
C ALA A 676 -23.51 -12.88 -46.04
N ALA A 677 -22.45 -12.41 -46.71
CA ALA A 677 -22.25 -12.51 -48.16
C ALA A 677 -21.41 -13.72 -48.57
N ASP A 678 -21.66 -14.18 -49.80
CA ASP A 678 -21.02 -15.23 -50.60
C ASP A 678 -19.45 -15.22 -50.54
N PRO A 679 -18.79 -16.36 -50.25
CA PRO A 679 -17.34 -16.43 -50.01
C PRO A 679 -16.43 -16.25 -51.24
N TYR A 680 -16.96 -16.06 -52.45
CA TYR A 680 -16.16 -15.81 -53.67
C TYR A 680 -16.32 -14.38 -54.24
N GLN A 681 -16.88 -13.46 -53.46
CA GLN A 681 -17.03 -12.07 -53.88
C GLN A 681 -15.66 -11.37 -53.98
N LEU A 682 -15.46 -10.57 -55.04
CA LEU A 682 -14.28 -9.72 -55.19
C LEU A 682 -14.18 -8.81 -53.95
N PRO A 683 -13.00 -8.65 -53.32
CA PRO A 683 -12.87 -7.75 -52.19
C PRO A 683 -13.29 -6.33 -52.59
N THR A 684 -13.96 -5.60 -51.71
CA THR A 684 -14.11 -4.14 -51.86
C THR A 684 -13.21 -3.45 -50.85
N ILE A 685 -12.69 -2.28 -51.18
CA ILE A 685 -11.92 -1.47 -50.24
C ILE A 685 -12.19 0.01 -50.47
N THR A 686 -12.40 0.74 -49.37
CA THR A 686 -12.44 2.20 -49.34
C THR A 686 -11.48 2.70 -48.28
N ALA A 687 -10.85 3.84 -48.54
CA ALA A 687 -10.03 4.53 -47.56
C ALA A 687 -10.44 6.01 -47.48
N SER A 688 -10.33 6.59 -46.30
CA SER A 688 -10.64 7.99 -46.06
C SER A 688 -9.67 8.59 -45.05
N GLN A 689 -9.48 9.89 -45.11
CA GLN A 689 -8.70 10.63 -44.14
C GLN A 689 -9.62 11.39 -43.18
N SER A 690 -9.20 11.50 -41.93
CA SER A 690 -9.81 12.36 -40.93
C SER A 690 -8.74 13.27 -40.32
N PRO A 691 -8.92 14.60 -40.31
CA PRO A 691 -9.98 15.36 -40.98
C PRO A 691 -9.89 15.30 -42.53
N SER A 692 -10.93 15.80 -43.22
CA SER A 692 -11.06 15.75 -44.70
C SER A 692 -9.92 16.40 -45.48
N SER A 693 -9.09 17.20 -44.82
CA SER A 693 -7.72 17.54 -45.19
C SER A 693 -6.91 17.65 -43.91
N TRP A 694 -5.72 17.06 -43.88
CA TRP A 694 -4.85 17.20 -42.73
C TRP A 694 -4.46 18.66 -42.56
N VAL A 695 -4.25 19.09 -41.32
CA VAL A 695 -3.84 20.45 -41.00
C VAL A 695 -2.51 20.34 -40.27
N ALA A 696 -1.49 21.05 -40.74
CA ALA A 696 -0.18 21.02 -40.12
C ALA A 696 -0.28 21.27 -38.61
N THR A 697 0.52 20.55 -37.82
CA THR A 697 0.54 20.52 -36.34
C THR A 697 -0.68 19.88 -35.66
N LEU A 698 -1.69 19.42 -36.42
CA LEU A 698 -2.82 18.67 -35.89
C LEU A 698 -2.72 17.18 -36.23
N PRO A 699 -3.29 16.30 -35.39
CA PRO A 699 -3.37 14.88 -35.67
C PRO A 699 -4.24 14.61 -36.90
N GLY A 700 -3.77 13.72 -37.77
CA GLY A 700 -4.51 13.16 -38.88
C GLY A 700 -4.42 11.64 -38.90
N THR A 701 -5.51 10.99 -39.30
CA THR A 701 -5.58 9.53 -39.47
C THR A 701 -6.06 9.19 -40.87
N ILE A 702 -5.66 8.02 -41.35
CA ILE A 702 -6.23 7.38 -42.54
C ILE A 702 -6.92 6.10 -42.06
N SER A 703 -8.20 5.94 -42.36
CA SER A 703 -8.99 4.76 -42.04
C SER A 703 -9.43 4.05 -43.32
N TRP A 704 -9.45 2.72 -43.29
CA TRP A 704 -9.93 1.89 -44.39
C TRP A 704 -10.90 0.83 -43.90
N THR A 705 -11.83 0.52 -44.79
CA THR A 705 -12.78 -0.57 -44.61
C THR A 705 -12.77 -1.42 -45.87
N SER A 706 -12.68 -2.72 -45.70
CA SER A 706 -12.82 -3.71 -46.76
C SER A 706 -13.88 -4.76 -46.43
N THR A 707 -14.47 -5.34 -47.48
CA THR A 707 -15.32 -6.54 -47.39
C THR A 707 -14.71 -7.65 -48.22
N ASN A 708 -14.85 -8.90 -47.77
CA ASN A 708 -14.35 -10.11 -48.45
C ASN A 708 -12.82 -10.17 -48.64
N ALA A 709 -12.05 -9.31 -47.96
CA ALA A 709 -10.59 -9.34 -47.95
C ALA A 709 -10.08 -10.22 -46.79
N SER A 710 -9.12 -11.09 -47.07
CA SER A 710 -8.32 -11.79 -46.05
C SER A 710 -7.13 -10.98 -45.57
N LEU A 711 -6.67 -10.00 -46.36
CA LEU A 711 -5.53 -9.14 -46.05
C LEU A 711 -5.66 -7.78 -46.75
N VAL A 712 -5.18 -6.70 -46.12
CA VAL A 712 -5.00 -5.39 -46.77
C VAL A 712 -3.53 -4.98 -46.66
N SER A 713 -3.01 -4.32 -47.69
CA SER A 713 -1.72 -3.62 -47.63
C SER A 713 -1.91 -2.19 -48.08
N TYR A 714 -1.09 -1.27 -47.58
CA TYR A 714 -1.11 0.11 -48.06
C TYR A 714 0.31 0.64 -48.32
N SER A 715 0.43 1.57 -49.27
CA SER A 715 1.66 2.28 -49.59
C SER A 715 1.37 3.73 -49.91
N CYS A 716 1.87 4.62 -49.05
CA CYS A 716 1.79 6.07 -49.15
C CYS A 716 3.11 6.62 -49.70
N THR A 717 3.03 7.37 -50.81
CA THR A 717 4.18 7.98 -51.48
C THR A 717 3.91 9.44 -51.81
N SER A 718 4.96 10.27 -51.85
CA SER A 718 4.87 11.72 -52.12
C SER A 718 6.09 12.21 -52.90
N ALA A 719 5.89 13.22 -53.76
CA ALA A 719 6.96 13.90 -54.49
C ALA A 719 7.60 14.97 -53.60
N GLY A 720 8.39 14.55 -52.60
CA GLY A 720 9.08 15.46 -51.69
C GLY A 720 8.98 15.01 -50.23
N ALA A 721 8.73 15.98 -49.34
CA ALA A 721 8.71 15.77 -47.89
C ALA A 721 7.35 15.30 -47.33
N GLY A 722 6.31 15.14 -48.16
CA GLY A 722 4.97 14.69 -47.73
C GLY A 722 4.98 13.30 -47.06
N TYR A 723 3.89 12.93 -46.40
CA TYR A 723 3.74 11.67 -45.66
C TYR A 723 4.11 10.43 -46.51
N LYS A 724 4.88 9.49 -45.93
CA LYS A 724 5.30 8.22 -46.55
C LYS A 724 5.22 7.09 -45.52
N SER A 725 4.62 5.98 -45.90
CA SER A 725 4.49 4.76 -45.07
C SER A 725 4.08 3.58 -45.94
N ALA A 726 4.50 2.36 -45.62
CA ALA A 726 4.00 1.16 -46.28
C ALA A 726 3.95 -0.01 -45.30
N GLU A 727 2.83 -0.72 -45.26
CA GLU A 727 2.60 -1.80 -44.29
C GLU A 727 1.52 -2.78 -44.76
N THR A 728 1.57 -4.01 -44.25
CA THR A 728 0.49 -4.99 -44.34
C THR A 728 -0.33 -4.95 -43.05
N VAL A 729 -1.64 -4.80 -43.19
CA VAL A 729 -2.56 -4.46 -42.10
C VAL A 729 -3.80 -5.34 -42.11
N TRP A 730 -4.54 -5.30 -40.99
CA TRP A 730 -5.82 -5.98 -40.89
C TRP A 730 -6.84 -5.44 -41.89
N PRO A 731 -7.81 -6.26 -42.34
CA PRO A 731 -8.78 -5.90 -43.38
C PRO A 731 -9.54 -4.59 -43.14
N ASN A 732 -9.80 -4.25 -41.88
CA ASN A 732 -10.38 -2.98 -41.45
C ASN A 732 -9.48 -2.36 -40.40
N GLY A 733 -9.25 -1.06 -40.48
CA GLY A 733 -8.37 -0.39 -39.53
C GLY A 733 -8.12 1.07 -39.85
N SER A 734 -7.21 1.65 -39.10
CA SER A 734 -6.74 3.01 -39.29
C SER A 734 -5.27 3.10 -38.95
N THR A 735 -4.54 4.01 -39.61
CA THR A 735 -3.19 4.34 -39.18
C THR A 735 -3.21 4.94 -37.77
N PRO A 736 -2.15 4.78 -36.97
CA PRO A 736 -1.94 5.59 -35.78
C PRO A 736 -2.12 7.07 -36.10
N SER A 737 -2.57 7.85 -35.11
CA SER A 737 -2.70 9.30 -35.25
C SER A 737 -1.33 9.91 -35.53
N GLN A 738 -1.17 10.50 -36.72
CA GLN A 738 0.07 11.14 -37.15
C GLN A 738 -0.08 12.65 -37.03
N ILE A 739 0.85 13.33 -36.37
CA ILE A 739 0.87 14.80 -36.36
C ILE A 739 1.35 15.27 -37.73
N ALA A 740 0.50 16.01 -38.44
CA ALA A 740 0.83 16.48 -39.77
C ALA A 740 1.99 17.49 -39.74
N SER A 741 3.08 17.20 -40.44
CA SER A 741 4.24 18.11 -40.48
C SER A 741 3.94 19.37 -41.29
N GLU A 742 4.47 20.51 -40.87
CA GLU A 742 4.45 21.75 -41.67
C GLU A 742 5.14 21.56 -43.03
N ALA A 743 6.12 20.65 -43.12
CA ALA A 743 6.79 20.31 -44.37
C ALA A 743 5.89 19.58 -45.39
N TRP A 744 4.70 19.12 -44.99
CA TRP A 744 3.74 18.43 -45.86
C TRP A 744 2.77 19.40 -46.54
N VAL A 745 2.75 20.67 -46.11
CA VAL A 745 1.82 21.67 -46.63
C VAL A 745 2.05 21.87 -48.13
N GLY A 746 0.99 21.71 -48.93
CA GLY A 746 1.06 21.86 -50.38
C GLY A 746 1.72 20.70 -51.14
N ILE A 747 2.13 19.62 -50.46
CA ILE A 747 2.70 18.41 -51.08
C ILE A 747 1.70 17.26 -50.94
N PRO A 748 0.92 16.91 -51.97
CA PRO A 748 -0.03 15.81 -51.90
C PRO A 748 0.68 14.45 -51.73
N THR A 749 0.19 13.64 -50.81
CA THR A 749 0.61 12.24 -50.63
C THR A 749 -0.44 11.32 -51.25
N THR A 750 -0.02 10.35 -52.06
CA THR A 750 -0.90 9.30 -52.60
C THR A 750 -0.70 8.00 -51.84
N CYS A 751 -1.75 7.52 -51.20
CA CYS A 751 -1.83 6.24 -50.50
C CYS A 751 -2.64 5.23 -51.30
N VAL A 752 -2.00 4.14 -51.74
CA VAL A 752 -2.65 3.03 -52.44
C VAL A 752 -2.93 1.93 -51.44
N PHE A 753 -4.20 1.57 -51.26
CA PHE A 753 -4.64 0.44 -50.43
C PHE A 753 -5.02 -0.73 -51.33
N THR A 754 -4.51 -1.93 -51.06
CA THR A 754 -4.79 -3.15 -51.83
C THR A 754 -5.36 -4.22 -50.90
N ALA A 755 -6.64 -4.57 -51.10
CA ALA A 755 -7.33 -5.67 -50.45
C ALA A 755 -7.17 -6.95 -51.26
N THR A 756 -6.78 -8.04 -50.60
CA THR A 756 -6.62 -9.37 -51.17
C THR A 756 -7.55 -10.34 -50.47
N GLY A 757 -8.25 -11.19 -51.21
CA GLY A 757 -9.16 -12.21 -50.67
C GLY A 757 -9.34 -13.38 -51.65
N PRO A 758 -10.16 -14.39 -51.30
CA PRO A 758 -10.38 -15.58 -52.12
C PRO A 758 -10.90 -15.29 -53.53
N GLY A 759 -11.65 -14.18 -53.71
CA GLY A 759 -12.17 -13.73 -55.00
C GLY A 759 -11.19 -12.92 -55.86
N GLY A 760 -10.01 -12.53 -55.37
CA GLY A 760 -9.02 -11.72 -56.11
C GLY A 760 -8.46 -10.54 -55.31
N THR A 761 -8.07 -9.46 -56.01
CA THR A 761 -7.56 -8.22 -55.40
C THR A 761 -8.34 -7.00 -55.88
N ALA A 762 -8.52 -6.02 -55.00
CA ALA A 762 -9.06 -4.70 -55.32
C ALA A 762 -8.22 -3.61 -54.68
N SER A 763 -8.10 -2.44 -55.32
CA SER A 763 -7.31 -1.33 -54.80
C SER A 763 -8.07 -0.01 -54.73
N TYR A 764 -7.72 0.84 -53.77
CA TYR A 764 -8.27 2.17 -53.56
C TYR A 764 -7.15 3.21 -53.38
N ASN A 765 -7.21 4.30 -54.14
CA ASN A 765 -6.23 5.39 -54.08
C ASN A 765 -6.79 6.56 -53.27
N LEU A 766 -6.15 6.90 -52.16
CA LEU A 766 -6.45 8.07 -51.35
C LEU A 766 -5.36 9.13 -51.53
N THR A 767 -5.76 10.36 -51.85
CA THR A 767 -4.85 11.52 -51.85
C THR A 767 -5.01 12.30 -50.55
N VAL A 768 -3.92 12.42 -49.80
CA VAL A 768 -3.82 13.17 -48.55
C VAL A 768 -3.22 14.53 -48.81
N ASN A 769 -4.01 15.58 -48.54
CA ASN A 769 -3.58 16.97 -48.66
C ASN A 769 -3.39 17.56 -47.28
N THR A 770 -2.26 18.23 -47.04
CA THR A 770 -2.01 18.97 -45.80
C THR A 770 -2.18 20.46 -46.03
N LEU A 771 -3.05 21.08 -45.24
CA LEU A 771 -3.31 22.51 -45.20
C LEU A 771 -2.40 23.19 -44.15
N PRO A 772 -2.06 24.46 -44.35
CA PRO A 772 -1.34 25.23 -43.33
C PRO A 772 -2.18 25.37 -42.06
N ALA A 773 -1.51 25.45 -40.91
CA ALA A 773 -2.16 25.67 -39.63
C ALA A 773 -2.89 27.04 -39.59
N PRO A 774 -4.07 27.15 -38.95
CA PRO A 774 -4.80 28.40 -38.83
C PRO A 774 -4.03 29.44 -38.00
N ARG A 775 -4.17 30.73 -38.36
CA ARG A 775 -3.65 31.87 -37.59
C ARG A 775 -4.45 32.06 -36.30
N VAL A 776 -3.79 32.50 -35.24
CA VAL A 776 -4.39 32.68 -33.90
C VAL A 776 -4.66 34.16 -33.64
N PRO A 777 -5.93 34.59 -33.48
CA PRO A 777 -6.23 35.96 -33.09
C PRO A 777 -6.00 36.15 -31.58
N VAL A 778 -5.26 37.19 -31.19
CA VAL A 778 -5.00 37.53 -29.77
C VAL A 778 -5.38 38.98 -29.54
N THR A 779 -6.18 39.27 -28.51
CA THR A 779 -6.53 40.65 -28.13
C THR A 779 -6.03 40.97 -26.74
N VAL A 780 -5.31 42.09 -26.59
CA VAL A 780 -4.75 42.56 -25.32
C VAL A 780 -5.35 43.93 -25.00
N ASN A 781 -6.11 44.01 -23.91
CA ASN A 781 -6.64 45.28 -23.42
C ASN A 781 -5.59 46.02 -22.59
N VAL A 782 -5.33 47.28 -22.93
CA VAL A 782 -4.30 48.09 -22.31
C VAL A 782 -4.94 49.29 -21.62
N GLY A 783 -4.95 49.25 -20.29
CA GLY A 783 -5.41 50.36 -19.44
C GLY A 783 -4.34 51.45 -19.26
N THR A 784 -4.54 52.32 -18.26
CA THR A 784 -3.58 53.39 -17.94
C THR A 784 -2.30 52.83 -17.34
N GLN A 785 -1.15 53.08 -17.96
CA GLN A 785 0.13 52.54 -17.52
C GLN A 785 1.33 53.29 -18.12
N ALA A 786 2.50 53.09 -17.52
CA ALA A 786 3.78 53.62 -18.00
C ALA A 786 4.52 52.63 -18.92
N ASN A 787 5.14 53.12 -19.99
CA ASN A 787 6.04 52.41 -20.93
C ASN A 787 5.61 50.97 -21.28
N TYR A 788 4.71 50.81 -22.25
CA TYR A 788 4.34 49.47 -22.69
C TYR A 788 5.41 48.83 -23.59
N LEU A 789 5.98 47.73 -23.10
CA LEU A 789 6.87 46.85 -23.85
C LEU A 789 6.15 45.53 -24.12
N ALA A 790 6.27 45.00 -25.34
CA ALA A 790 5.52 43.85 -25.87
C ALA A 790 5.66 42.50 -25.13
N ASN A 791 6.34 42.45 -23.98
CA ASN A 791 6.53 41.21 -23.22
C ASN A 791 5.24 40.67 -22.58
N THR A 792 4.23 41.52 -22.34
CA THR A 792 2.94 41.09 -21.77
C THR A 792 2.05 40.35 -22.78
N ALA A 793 2.28 40.53 -24.09
CA ALA A 793 1.54 39.82 -25.15
C ALA A 793 1.89 38.32 -25.23
N LYS A 794 3.09 37.92 -24.84
CA LYS A 794 3.53 36.50 -24.83
C LYS A 794 2.74 35.63 -23.87
N ALA A 795 2.26 36.20 -22.77
CA ALA A 795 1.43 35.52 -21.79
C ALA A 795 -0.04 35.32 -22.25
N ALA A 796 -0.47 36.02 -23.32
CA ALA A 796 -1.85 35.99 -23.82
C ALA A 796 -2.09 35.00 -24.97
N GLY A 797 -1.20 34.02 -25.17
CA GLY A 797 -1.35 32.96 -26.19
C GLY A 797 -0.68 33.26 -27.53
N TYR A 798 0.34 34.13 -27.56
CA TYR A 798 1.12 34.43 -28.77
C TYR A 798 1.91 33.22 -29.28
N ILE A 799 1.77 32.91 -30.58
CA ILE A 799 2.55 31.93 -31.31
C ILE A 799 3.33 32.65 -32.43
N ALA A 800 4.66 32.60 -32.36
CA ALA A 800 5.54 33.30 -33.28
C ALA A 800 5.26 32.96 -34.76
N GLY A 801 5.08 33.98 -35.60
CA GLY A 801 4.87 33.88 -37.04
C GLY A 801 3.44 33.51 -37.46
N ARG A 802 2.53 33.29 -36.50
CA ARG A 802 1.16 32.80 -36.72
C ARG A 802 0.10 33.55 -35.92
N THR A 803 0.42 34.70 -35.34
CA THR A 803 -0.52 35.46 -34.50
C THR A 803 -0.98 36.75 -35.17
N ASP A 804 -2.29 37.01 -35.13
CA ASP A 804 -2.87 38.30 -35.45
C ASP A 804 -3.22 39.01 -34.14
N ILE A 805 -2.33 39.89 -33.67
CA ILE A 805 -2.47 40.54 -32.37
C ILE A 805 -3.14 41.91 -32.47
N THR A 806 -4.09 42.17 -31.57
CA THR A 806 -4.77 43.46 -31.43
C THR A 806 -4.55 44.04 -30.04
N PHE A 807 -3.86 45.17 -29.95
CA PHE A 807 -3.74 45.96 -28.73
C PHE A 807 -4.88 46.97 -28.65
N ASN A 808 -5.78 46.77 -27.70
CA ASN A 808 -6.94 47.63 -27.48
C ASN A 808 -6.66 48.59 -26.32
N ILE A 809 -6.22 49.82 -26.64
CA ILE A 809 -5.85 50.84 -25.66
C ILE A 809 -7.12 51.53 -25.15
N THR A 810 -7.43 51.34 -23.87
CA THR A 810 -8.62 51.86 -23.20
C THR A 810 -8.31 52.98 -22.20
N GLY A 811 -7.04 53.15 -21.82
CA GLY A 811 -6.56 54.19 -20.90
C GLY A 811 -5.41 55.02 -21.46
N VAL A 812 -4.64 55.68 -20.59
CA VAL A 812 -3.47 56.48 -20.99
C VAL A 812 -2.18 55.68 -20.89
N VAL A 813 -1.49 55.49 -22.00
CA VAL A 813 -0.15 54.90 -22.04
C VAL A 813 0.88 56.03 -22.10
N GLY A 814 1.64 56.20 -21.01
CA GLY A 814 2.56 57.31 -20.84
C GLY A 814 4.02 56.88 -20.87
N SER A 815 4.89 57.66 -21.52
CA SER A 815 6.33 57.48 -21.36
C SER A 815 6.82 58.08 -20.04
N THR A 816 7.76 57.42 -19.37
CA THR A 816 8.37 57.95 -18.13
C THR A 816 9.64 58.75 -18.37
N SER A 817 10.16 58.77 -19.61
CA SER A 817 11.44 59.40 -19.95
C SER A 817 11.45 59.90 -21.38
N THR A 818 12.11 61.03 -21.63
CA THR A 818 12.20 61.63 -22.97
C THR A 818 12.97 60.74 -23.96
N GLY A 819 13.81 59.82 -23.46
CA GLY A 819 14.56 58.86 -24.28
C GLY A 819 13.81 57.57 -24.62
N GLN A 820 12.61 57.35 -24.10
CA GLN A 820 11.81 56.14 -24.37
C GLN A 820 10.44 56.50 -24.91
N ALA A 821 9.95 55.70 -25.87
CA ALA A 821 8.59 55.82 -26.35
C ALA A 821 7.60 55.19 -25.36
N ALA A 822 6.39 55.72 -25.29
CA ALA A 822 5.35 55.21 -24.41
C ALA A 822 4.86 53.82 -24.86
N PHE A 823 4.93 53.52 -26.15
CA PHE A 823 4.57 52.22 -26.72
C PHE A 823 5.55 51.86 -27.85
N VAL A 824 6.02 50.60 -27.88
CA VAL A 824 7.03 50.14 -28.85
C VAL A 824 6.56 48.91 -29.63
N VAL A 825 6.75 48.94 -30.95
CA VAL A 825 6.61 47.79 -31.87
C VAL A 825 7.93 47.62 -32.63
N ASP A 826 8.77 46.67 -32.20
CA ASP A 826 10.12 46.50 -32.71
C ASP A 826 10.34 45.12 -33.38
N ASN A 827 11.60 44.73 -33.56
CA ASN A 827 11.97 43.45 -34.19
C ASN A 827 11.76 42.21 -33.31
N SER A 828 11.21 42.34 -32.09
CA SER A 828 10.88 41.18 -31.25
C SER A 828 9.67 40.37 -31.74
N TRP A 829 8.88 40.90 -32.69
CA TRP A 829 7.79 40.19 -33.36
C TRP A 829 8.33 39.35 -34.53
N ALA A 830 7.93 38.08 -34.63
CA ALA A 830 8.42 37.18 -35.67
C ALA A 830 7.89 37.55 -37.08
N PRO A 831 8.64 37.27 -38.16
CA PRO A 831 8.14 37.44 -39.51
C PRO A 831 6.88 36.59 -39.74
N GLY A 832 5.78 37.22 -40.15
CA GLY A 832 4.49 36.56 -40.40
C GLY A 832 3.37 36.95 -39.42
N ASP A 833 3.68 37.56 -38.28
CA ASP A 833 2.66 38.11 -37.37
C ASP A 833 2.07 39.43 -37.88
N THR A 834 0.83 39.71 -37.51
CA THR A 834 0.20 41.03 -37.78
C THR A 834 -0.07 41.75 -36.45
N VAL A 835 0.34 43.03 -36.35
CA VAL A 835 0.15 43.86 -35.16
C VAL A 835 -0.85 44.97 -35.45
N ASN A 836 -1.97 44.98 -34.74
CA ASN A 836 -3.03 45.97 -34.84
C ASN A 836 -3.12 46.76 -33.53
N ILE A 837 -3.12 48.09 -33.57
CA ILE A 837 -3.28 48.94 -32.38
C ILE A 837 -4.56 49.75 -32.53
N VAL A 838 -5.47 49.61 -31.57
CA VAL A 838 -6.73 50.35 -31.50
C VAL A 838 -6.68 51.27 -30.30
N VAL A 839 -6.61 52.59 -30.53
CA VAL A 839 -6.68 53.59 -29.45
C VAL A 839 -8.13 54.06 -29.35
N ASN A 840 -8.81 53.75 -28.25
CA ASN A 840 -10.23 54.09 -28.09
C ASN A 840 -10.46 55.58 -27.83
N ALA A 841 -11.70 56.02 -28.02
CA ALA A 841 -12.12 57.37 -27.65
C ALA A 841 -11.89 57.62 -26.15
N GLY A 842 -11.24 58.72 -25.81
CA GLY A 842 -10.84 59.06 -24.43
C GLY A 842 -9.53 58.41 -23.95
N ALA A 843 -8.94 57.50 -24.72
CA ALA A 843 -7.62 56.92 -24.47
C ALA A 843 -6.52 57.72 -25.18
N GLY A 844 -5.26 57.51 -24.77
CA GLY A 844 -4.15 58.17 -25.47
C GLY A 844 -2.77 57.61 -25.18
N ILE A 845 -1.85 57.87 -26.10
CA ILE A 845 -0.44 57.48 -26.00
C ILE A 845 0.39 58.76 -26.01
N TYR A 846 1.14 59.01 -24.93
CA TYR A 846 1.83 60.29 -24.74
C TYR A 846 3.31 60.13 -24.40
N GLY A 847 4.15 60.89 -25.10
CA GLY A 847 5.57 61.00 -24.78
C GLY A 847 5.82 61.77 -23.48
N ALA A 848 7.01 61.62 -22.91
CA ALA A 848 7.39 62.29 -21.68
C ALA A 848 7.76 63.76 -21.94
N GLY A 849 7.38 64.66 -21.03
CA GLY A 849 7.72 66.08 -21.15
C GLY A 849 9.21 66.36 -20.96
N GLY A 850 9.75 67.31 -21.71
CA GLY A 850 11.13 67.77 -21.58
C GLY A 850 11.36 68.59 -20.31
N ALA A 851 12.49 68.37 -19.64
CA ALA A 851 12.86 69.18 -18.48
C ALA A 851 13.17 70.63 -18.87
N GLY A 852 12.77 71.59 -18.03
CA GLY A 852 13.09 73.00 -18.20
C GLY A 852 14.59 73.27 -18.05
N GLY A 853 15.07 74.26 -18.80
CA GLY A 853 16.45 74.72 -18.79
C GLY A 853 16.76 75.51 -17.51
N ILE A 854 18.00 75.41 -17.04
CA ILE A 854 18.45 76.08 -15.81
C ILE A 854 18.86 77.53 -16.12
N GLY A 855 18.33 78.47 -15.34
CA GLY A 855 18.77 79.87 -15.30
C GLY A 855 20.04 80.01 -14.48
N VAL A 856 20.96 80.88 -14.89
CA VAL A 856 22.34 80.88 -14.36
C VAL A 856 22.44 81.67 -13.04
N TRP A 857 23.08 81.06 -12.03
CA TRP A 857 23.51 81.68 -10.77
C TRP A 857 25.04 81.83 -10.80
N VAL A 858 25.59 83.04 -10.60
CA VAL A 858 27.04 83.28 -10.76
C VAL A 858 27.68 83.61 -9.41
N GLY A 859 28.57 82.73 -8.94
CA GLY A 859 29.68 83.08 -8.04
C GLY A 859 30.94 83.25 -8.88
N ASP A 860 31.79 84.20 -8.48
CA ASP A 860 32.88 84.83 -9.24
C ASP A 860 33.65 83.91 -10.22
N GLU A 861 33.77 84.38 -11.47
CA GLU A 861 34.66 83.89 -12.55
C GLU A 861 34.16 82.75 -13.47
N ALA A 862 33.12 82.99 -14.28
CA ALA A 862 33.06 82.68 -15.73
C ALA A 862 31.65 82.97 -16.31
N PRO A 863 31.52 83.50 -17.56
CA PRO A 863 30.22 83.67 -18.19
C PRO A 863 29.63 82.32 -18.60
N ARG A 864 28.73 81.77 -17.80
CA ARG A 864 27.93 80.60 -18.18
C ARG A 864 26.67 81.09 -18.89
N SER A 865 26.41 80.62 -20.11
CA SER A 865 25.12 80.78 -20.80
C SER A 865 24.06 79.95 -20.06
N SER A 866 22.79 80.38 -20.09
CA SER A 866 21.71 79.53 -19.59
C SER A 866 21.61 78.23 -20.38
N SER A 867 20.91 77.23 -19.83
CA SER A 867 20.69 75.97 -20.54
C SER A 867 19.38 76.03 -21.32
N PRO A 868 19.34 75.52 -22.57
CA PRO A 868 18.08 75.33 -23.28
C PRO A 868 17.23 74.27 -22.58
N GLY A 869 15.92 74.36 -22.78
CA GLY A 869 15.01 73.30 -22.34
C GLY A 869 15.25 72.00 -23.11
N GLN A 870 15.02 70.86 -22.46
CA GLN A 870 15.15 69.57 -23.12
C GLN A 870 13.96 69.30 -24.03
N SER A 871 14.19 68.55 -25.11
CA SER A 871 13.13 68.09 -25.99
C SER A 871 12.20 67.09 -25.29
N GLY A 872 10.92 67.12 -25.63
CA GLY A 872 9.98 66.08 -25.21
C GLY A 872 10.29 64.73 -25.90
N GLY A 873 9.86 63.63 -25.28
CA GLY A 873 10.05 62.27 -25.78
C GLY A 873 8.99 61.83 -26.79
N PRO A 874 9.26 60.78 -27.57
CA PRO A 874 8.30 60.25 -28.53
C PRO A 874 7.15 59.49 -27.85
N ALA A 875 5.97 59.44 -28.48
CA ALA A 875 4.85 58.67 -27.95
C ALA A 875 4.86 57.21 -28.43
N LEU A 876 5.03 56.98 -29.73
CA LEU A 876 5.06 55.63 -30.32
C LEU A 876 6.36 55.41 -31.10
N TRP A 877 6.96 54.23 -30.98
CA TRP A 877 8.10 53.82 -31.81
C TRP A 877 7.80 52.52 -32.54
N VAL A 878 7.83 52.56 -33.88
CA VAL A 878 7.48 51.42 -34.75
C VAL A 878 8.62 51.12 -35.72
N GLN A 879 9.08 49.88 -35.76
CA GLN A 879 10.11 49.39 -36.69
C GLN A 879 9.63 48.20 -37.54
N ARG A 880 8.38 47.75 -37.37
CA ARG A 880 7.75 46.67 -38.14
C ARG A 880 6.33 47.04 -38.55
N ALA A 881 5.85 46.39 -39.62
CA ALA A 881 4.52 46.63 -40.17
C ALA A 881 3.43 46.50 -39.09
N ALA A 882 2.74 47.59 -38.82
CA ALA A 882 1.63 47.64 -37.87
C ALA A 882 0.45 48.42 -38.46
N SER A 883 -0.77 48.00 -38.14
CA SER A 883 -1.97 48.76 -38.49
C SER A 883 -2.50 49.52 -37.27
N ILE A 884 -2.93 50.77 -37.45
CA ILE A 884 -3.41 51.59 -36.33
C ILE A 884 -4.76 52.22 -36.62
N THR A 885 -5.70 52.00 -35.70
CA THR A 885 -7.01 52.66 -35.62
C THR A 885 -7.00 53.60 -34.42
N ASN A 886 -6.76 54.89 -34.64
CA ASN A 886 -6.70 55.88 -33.58
C ASN A 886 -8.02 56.67 -33.48
N ASN A 887 -8.85 56.33 -32.50
CA ASN A 887 -10.05 57.07 -32.12
C ASN A 887 -9.83 57.96 -30.87
N GLY A 888 -8.61 57.97 -30.32
CA GLY A 888 -8.19 58.78 -29.18
C GLY A 888 -7.12 59.80 -29.57
N SER A 889 -6.06 59.90 -28.77
CA SER A 889 -4.98 60.89 -28.98
C SER A 889 -3.59 60.28 -28.91
N ILE A 890 -2.73 60.59 -29.89
CA ILE A 890 -1.32 60.20 -29.88
C ILE A 890 -0.46 61.46 -30.04
N ALA A 891 0.38 61.77 -29.06
CA ALA A 891 1.16 63.00 -29.08
C ALA A 891 2.47 62.89 -28.27
N GLY A 892 3.58 63.35 -28.84
CA GLY A 892 4.86 63.37 -28.13
C GLY A 892 4.85 64.38 -26.98
N GLY A 893 5.80 64.27 -26.05
CA GLY A 893 5.87 65.20 -24.93
C GLY A 893 6.17 66.62 -25.38
N GLY A 894 5.68 67.62 -24.67
CA GLY A 894 6.05 69.02 -24.84
C GLY A 894 7.50 69.27 -24.42
N GLY A 895 8.16 70.21 -25.08
CA GLY A 895 9.53 70.60 -24.74
C GLY A 895 9.61 71.43 -23.46
N GLY A 896 10.72 71.33 -22.73
CA GLY A 896 10.98 72.18 -21.56
C GLY A 896 11.19 73.64 -21.95
N GLY A 897 10.81 74.58 -21.12
CA GLY A 897 11.11 76.00 -21.32
C GLY A 897 12.60 76.29 -21.14
N GLY A 898 13.16 77.27 -21.83
CA GLY A 898 14.57 77.63 -21.70
C GLY A 898 14.90 78.38 -20.40
N GLY A 899 16.15 78.30 -19.92
CA GLY A 899 16.59 79.08 -18.77
C GLY A 899 16.75 80.57 -19.10
N GLY A 900 16.33 81.44 -18.19
CA GLY A 900 16.46 82.89 -18.30
C GLY A 900 17.92 83.37 -18.25
N GLY A 901 18.22 84.46 -18.97
CA GLY A 901 19.55 85.06 -19.03
C GLY A 901 19.91 85.88 -17.78
N THR A 902 21.20 86.10 -17.55
CA THR A 902 21.71 86.88 -16.39
C THR A 902 21.80 88.37 -16.72
N GLY A 903 21.45 89.23 -15.76
CA GLY A 903 21.73 90.69 -15.82
C GLY A 903 23.07 91.03 -15.13
N MET A 904 23.87 91.94 -15.71
CA MET A 904 25.22 92.29 -15.21
C MET A 904 25.43 93.80 -15.07
N ARG A 905 26.06 94.24 -13.97
CA ARG A 905 26.56 95.62 -13.79
C ARG A 905 28.08 95.64 -13.68
N GLN A 906 28.74 96.47 -14.50
CA GLN A 906 30.14 96.86 -14.28
C GLN A 906 30.17 98.14 -13.42
N SER A 907 30.70 98.06 -12.20
CA SER A 907 30.88 99.24 -11.35
C SER A 907 32.07 100.06 -11.84
N VAL A 908 31.83 101.28 -12.33
CA VAL A 908 32.88 102.20 -12.80
C VAL A 908 33.45 103.04 -11.64
N SER A 909 34.08 102.38 -10.67
CA SER A 909 35.14 102.98 -9.86
C SER A 909 35.86 101.89 -9.05
N SER A 910 37.14 101.69 -9.36
CA SER A 910 38.15 100.99 -8.55
C SER A 910 37.78 99.58 -8.04
N GLY A 911 37.96 98.56 -8.89
CA GLY A 911 38.51 97.26 -8.50
C GLY A 911 37.83 96.42 -7.41
N ALA A 912 36.50 96.23 -7.41
CA ALA A 912 35.84 95.13 -6.69
C ALA A 912 34.43 94.79 -7.22
N ALA A 913 34.16 93.48 -7.34
CA ALA A 913 32.90 92.72 -7.56
C ALA A 913 32.00 93.07 -8.76
N MET A 914 31.85 92.12 -9.70
CA MET A 914 30.73 92.07 -10.63
C MET A 914 29.48 91.55 -9.89
N MET A 915 28.40 92.33 -9.87
CA MET A 915 27.12 91.86 -9.32
C MET A 915 26.27 91.27 -10.44
N TYR A 916 25.85 90.02 -10.23
CA TYR A 916 25.05 89.23 -11.16
C TYR A 916 23.65 89.02 -10.61
N VAL A 917 22.65 89.21 -11.46
CA VAL A 917 21.26 88.90 -11.13
C VAL A 917 20.84 87.64 -11.86
N SER A 918 20.51 86.58 -11.11
CA SER A 918 20.22 85.27 -11.68
C SER A 918 18.92 85.27 -12.49
N GLY A 919 18.97 84.64 -13.66
CA GLY A 919 17.79 84.37 -14.47
C GLY A 919 16.95 83.23 -13.87
N GLY A 920 15.65 83.25 -14.16
CA GLY A 920 14.72 82.22 -13.72
C GLY A 920 14.92 80.88 -14.45
N ASN A 921 14.60 79.76 -13.78
CA ASN A 921 14.60 78.44 -14.41
C ASN A 921 13.39 78.30 -15.36
N GLY A 922 13.57 77.63 -16.49
CA GLY A 922 12.49 77.28 -17.39
C GLY A 922 11.54 76.25 -16.77
N GLY A 923 10.27 76.30 -17.14
CA GLY A 923 9.26 75.32 -16.72
C GLY A 923 9.37 73.99 -17.47
N ASN A 924 8.98 72.88 -16.84
CA ASN A 924 8.98 71.57 -17.49
C ASN A 924 7.86 71.46 -18.54
N GLY A 925 8.17 70.89 -19.70
CA GLY A 925 7.20 70.54 -20.73
C GLY A 925 6.22 69.48 -20.25
N GLN A 926 5.02 69.45 -20.83
CA GLN A 926 3.98 68.48 -20.50
C GLN A 926 4.22 67.15 -21.16
N GLY A 927 3.88 66.09 -20.46
CA GLY A 927 3.83 64.75 -21.00
C GLY A 927 3.41 63.80 -19.91
N ALA A 928 3.52 62.51 -20.18
CA ALA A 928 3.44 61.55 -19.08
C ALA A 928 4.69 61.67 -18.20
N GLY A 929 4.50 61.72 -16.88
CA GLY A 929 5.60 61.73 -15.91
C GLY A 929 6.12 60.33 -15.60
N ALA A 930 7.09 60.22 -14.68
CA ALA A 930 7.66 58.92 -14.28
C ALA A 930 6.63 57.90 -13.72
N SER A 931 5.45 58.37 -13.32
CA SER A 931 4.33 57.56 -12.84
C SER A 931 3.29 57.22 -13.94
N GLY A 932 3.51 57.60 -15.20
CA GLY A 932 2.59 57.36 -16.31
C GLY A 932 1.30 58.21 -16.30
N LEU A 933 1.16 59.16 -15.38
CA LEU A 933 0.00 60.04 -15.29
C LEU A 933 0.15 61.27 -16.19
N TYR A 934 -0.95 61.62 -16.88
CA TYR A 934 -1.05 62.76 -17.80
C TYR A 934 -1.24 64.07 -17.03
N ALA A 935 -0.39 65.07 -17.31
CA ALA A 935 -0.60 66.46 -16.88
C ALA A 935 -1.06 67.31 -18.09
N ALA A 936 -2.00 68.23 -17.86
CA ALA A 936 -2.73 68.92 -18.93
C ALA A 936 -2.17 70.29 -19.36
N THR A 937 -1.23 70.90 -18.60
CA THR A 937 -0.77 72.28 -18.80
C THR A 937 0.67 72.51 -18.37
N GLY A 938 1.49 73.08 -19.27
CA GLY A 938 2.93 73.36 -19.13
C GLY A 938 3.36 73.90 -17.77
N GLY A 939 4.52 73.46 -17.28
CA GLY A 939 5.11 74.03 -16.07
C GLY A 939 5.35 75.53 -16.25
N ALA A 940 4.97 76.32 -15.26
CA ALA A 940 5.18 77.77 -15.28
C ALA A 940 6.68 78.10 -15.28
N ALA A 941 7.02 79.22 -15.93
CA ALA A 941 8.35 79.80 -15.86
C ALA A 941 8.72 80.19 -14.43
N GLY A 942 9.97 79.93 -14.02
CA GLY A 942 10.52 80.47 -12.79
C GLY A 942 10.82 81.96 -12.96
N TYR A 943 10.49 82.75 -11.94
CA TYR A 943 10.76 84.20 -11.95
C TYR A 943 12.25 84.50 -11.76
N HIS A 944 12.70 85.57 -12.41
CA HIS A 944 14.04 86.13 -12.21
C HIS A 944 14.24 86.75 -10.82
N GLY A 945 15.49 86.88 -10.38
CA GLY A 945 15.83 87.69 -9.20
C GLY A 945 15.84 89.19 -9.52
N SER A 946 15.59 90.05 -8.53
CA SER A 946 15.69 91.52 -8.66
C SER A 946 16.41 92.12 -7.44
N LEU A 947 17.23 93.15 -7.66
CA LEU A 947 17.90 93.92 -6.60
C LEU A 947 17.07 95.17 -6.26
N TYR A 948 16.53 95.21 -5.04
CA TYR A 948 15.62 96.26 -4.54
C TYR A 948 16.12 97.68 -4.87
N GLY A 949 15.37 98.39 -5.72
CA GLY A 949 15.58 99.81 -6.04
C GLY A 949 16.50 100.10 -7.24
N SER A 950 16.87 99.10 -8.06
CA SER A 950 17.65 99.31 -9.30
C SER A 950 16.88 98.86 -10.55
N PRO A 951 17.14 99.43 -11.75
CA PRO A 951 16.44 99.08 -12.99
C PRO A 951 16.99 97.82 -13.71
N TRP A 952 17.70 96.92 -13.01
CA TRP A 952 18.40 95.78 -13.63
C TRP A 952 17.86 94.44 -13.11
N ASP A 953 17.25 93.66 -14.01
CA ASP A 953 16.59 92.39 -13.71
C ASP A 953 17.16 91.24 -14.56
N GLY A 954 17.22 90.03 -13.96
CA GLY A 954 17.48 88.80 -14.72
C GLY A 954 16.33 88.49 -15.68
N GLY A 955 16.54 87.62 -16.67
CA GLY A 955 15.46 87.16 -17.54
C GLY A 955 14.62 86.07 -16.87
N ASP A 956 13.29 86.10 -17.05
CA ASP A 956 12.42 84.98 -16.63
C ASP A 956 12.77 83.70 -17.38
N GLY A 957 12.50 82.55 -16.75
CA GLY A 957 12.50 81.28 -17.49
C GLY A 957 11.45 81.26 -18.60
N GLY A 958 11.59 80.36 -19.56
CA GLY A 958 10.54 80.05 -20.52
C GLY A 958 9.50 79.10 -19.90
N SER A 959 8.24 79.18 -20.33
CA SER A 959 7.23 78.19 -19.94
C SER A 959 7.48 76.84 -20.63
N GLY A 960 7.15 75.74 -19.95
CA GLY A 960 7.14 74.42 -20.58
C GLY A 960 6.04 74.32 -21.64
N GLY A 961 6.33 73.63 -22.75
CA GLY A 961 5.36 73.40 -23.83
C GLY A 961 4.27 72.41 -23.41
N ASN A 962 3.05 72.58 -23.91
CA ASN A 962 2.01 71.55 -23.79
C ASN A 962 2.38 70.31 -24.62
N VAL A 963 1.68 69.20 -24.43
CA VAL A 963 1.93 67.95 -25.19
C VAL A 963 1.92 68.26 -26.70
N GLY A 964 2.94 67.78 -27.41
CA GLY A 964 3.17 68.08 -28.83
C GLY A 964 3.72 69.47 -29.14
N ASN A 965 3.92 70.36 -28.17
CA ASN A 965 4.40 71.73 -28.43
C ASN A 965 5.80 71.99 -27.87
N ALA A 966 6.58 72.83 -28.55
CA ALA A 966 7.88 73.27 -28.04
C ALA A 966 7.73 74.13 -26.78
N GLY A 967 8.75 74.13 -25.92
CA GLY A 967 8.81 75.04 -24.78
C GLY A 967 9.10 76.48 -25.21
N GLY A 968 8.68 77.44 -24.39
CA GLY A 968 9.01 78.85 -24.57
C GLY A 968 10.50 79.11 -24.34
N GLY A 969 11.09 80.07 -25.05
CA GLY A 969 12.44 80.54 -24.77
C GLY A 969 12.50 81.31 -23.44
N GLY A 970 13.64 81.25 -22.76
CA GLY A 970 13.93 82.08 -21.59
C GLY A 970 14.09 83.55 -21.98
N GLY A 971 13.59 84.45 -21.14
CA GLY A 971 13.75 85.89 -21.30
C GLY A 971 15.22 86.30 -21.25
N THR A 972 15.52 87.41 -21.92
CA THR A 972 16.82 88.09 -21.82
C THR A 972 16.78 89.10 -20.67
N GLY A 973 17.87 89.25 -19.91
CA GLY A 973 17.96 90.31 -18.88
C GLY A 973 17.96 91.71 -19.53
N THR A 974 17.73 92.78 -18.75
CA THR A 974 17.55 94.14 -19.30
C THR A 974 18.64 95.16 -18.88
N ASN A 975 19.14 95.95 -19.88
CA ASN A 975 19.95 97.20 -19.84
C ASN A 975 21.50 97.23 -19.40
N GLY A 976 22.51 97.13 -20.29
CA GLY A 976 23.90 96.68 -19.95
C GLY A 976 24.53 95.57 -20.87
N TYR A 977 25.63 94.89 -20.46
CA TYR A 977 26.20 93.73 -21.20
C TYR A 977 25.39 92.45 -20.90
N TYR A 978 24.66 91.91 -21.90
CA TYR A 978 23.74 90.78 -21.72
C TYR A 978 24.23 89.43 -22.19
N TYR A 979 23.82 88.40 -21.45
CA TYR A 979 23.73 87.04 -21.97
C TYR A 979 22.26 86.71 -22.27
N PRO A 980 21.93 86.28 -23.50
CA PRO A 980 20.55 85.96 -23.86
C PRO A 980 20.06 84.73 -23.08
N GLY A 981 18.76 84.67 -22.81
CA GLY A 981 18.09 83.45 -22.38
C GLY A 981 18.16 82.37 -23.46
N SER A 982 17.99 81.12 -23.05
CA SER A 982 18.14 79.98 -23.96
C SER A 982 16.82 79.61 -24.60
N GLY A 983 16.89 78.95 -25.76
CA GLY A 983 15.70 78.41 -26.44
C GLY A 983 14.99 77.35 -25.59
N GLY A 984 13.67 77.25 -25.74
CA GLY A 984 12.94 76.10 -25.24
C GLY A 984 13.26 74.83 -26.04
N GLY A 985 13.05 73.68 -25.42
CA GLY A 985 13.20 72.39 -26.08
C GLY A 985 12.11 72.17 -27.13
N SER A 986 12.42 71.37 -28.14
CA SER A 986 11.42 70.96 -29.14
C SER A 986 10.38 70.02 -28.53
N SER A 987 9.20 69.92 -29.14
CA SER A 987 8.29 68.83 -28.82
C SER A 987 8.87 67.47 -29.23
N GLY A 988 8.44 66.42 -28.56
CA GLY A 988 8.66 65.05 -28.98
C GLY A 988 7.77 64.66 -30.15
N ALA A 989 8.21 63.67 -30.92
CA ALA A 989 7.45 63.13 -32.04
C ALA A 989 6.23 62.33 -31.56
N SER A 990 5.07 62.50 -32.19
CA SER A 990 3.93 61.61 -31.93
C SER A 990 4.23 60.16 -32.35
N VAL A 991 4.99 59.97 -33.42
CA VAL A 991 5.40 58.65 -33.91
C VAL A 991 6.81 58.70 -34.50
N VAL A 992 7.66 57.75 -34.10
CA VAL A 992 8.94 57.44 -34.74
C VAL A 992 8.77 56.16 -35.57
N GLY A 993 9.11 56.22 -36.86
CA GLY A 993 8.98 55.08 -37.78
C GLY A 993 7.63 54.96 -38.48
N ASN A 994 6.99 56.09 -38.80
CA ASN A 994 5.69 56.16 -39.46
C ASN A 994 5.61 55.40 -40.81
N ALA A 995 6.74 55.14 -41.48
CA ALA A 995 6.80 54.36 -42.72
C ALA A 995 6.38 52.89 -42.56
N PHE A 996 6.44 52.36 -41.32
CA PHE A 996 6.02 51.00 -41.01
C PHE A 996 4.54 50.92 -40.60
N ILE A 997 3.80 52.02 -40.63
CA ILE A 997 2.43 52.07 -40.14
C ILE A 997 1.43 52.23 -41.27
N THR A 998 0.47 51.32 -41.31
CA THR A 998 -0.76 51.48 -42.09
C THR A 998 -1.84 52.07 -41.20
N TRP A 999 -2.15 53.35 -41.39
CA TRP A 999 -3.22 54.01 -40.63
C TRP A 999 -4.58 53.61 -41.18
N ILE A 1000 -5.34 52.87 -40.39
CA ILE A 1000 -6.75 52.56 -40.67
C ILE A 1000 -7.61 53.77 -40.31
N VAL A 1001 -7.35 54.38 -39.14
CA VAL A 1001 -7.94 55.67 -38.73
C VAL A 1001 -6.82 56.54 -38.14
N PRO A 1002 -6.50 57.73 -38.69
CA PRO A 1002 -5.37 58.55 -38.21
C PRO A 1002 -5.59 59.22 -36.84
N GLY A 1003 -6.84 59.59 -36.51
CA GLY A 1003 -7.22 60.23 -35.24
C GLY A 1003 -6.60 61.60 -34.95
N THR A 1004 -6.74 62.06 -33.70
CA THR A 1004 -6.12 63.30 -33.22
C THR A 1004 -4.63 63.08 -32.97
N ARG A 1005 -3.79 63.78 -33.74
CA ARG A 1005 -2.33 63.82 -33.57
C ARG A 1005 -1.93 65.28 -33.36
N LEU A 1006 -1.38 65.61 -32.19
CA LEU A 1006 -0.83 66.95 -31.98
C LEU A 1006 0.53 67.03 -32.71
N PRO A 1007 0.73 68.03 -33.57
CA PRO A 1007 1.89 68.08 -34.47
C PRO A 1007 3.17 68.30 -33.67
N ALA A 1008 4.25 67.60 -34.00
CA ALA A 1008 5.58 68.12 -33.77
C ALA A 1008 5.86 69.19 -34.86
N PRO A 1009 6.45 70.36 -34.56
CA PRO A 1009 6.91 71.30 -35.57
C PRO A 1009 7.91 70.69 -36.55
#